data_AF-A0A143BAR6-F1
#
_entry.id   AF-A0A143BAR6-F1
#
_cell.length_a   1.000
_cell.length_b   1.000
_cell.length_c   1.000
_cell.angle_alpha   90.00
_cell.angle_beta   90.00
_cell.angle_gamma   90.00
#
_symmetry.space_group_name_H-M   'P 1'
#
loop_
_entity.id
_entity.type
_entity.pdbx_description
1 polymer ?
#
loop_
_entity_poly.entity_id
_entity_poly.type
_entity_poly.pdbx_seq_one_letter_code
_entity_poly.pdbx_strand_id
1 'polypeptide(L)'
;MRTTKLVCLALSALLALTFWGCGSNRDSGGNQTTAEAGTFGSDSTGIKFVGAGTCIGCHQDFTWSADAVQAYLGSKHVMHSTHITAASGDTCLGCHDPIGDSKSLEPYFQEFLVANPELLAAYVQANGEGPIPATGLAAIGCENCHGAGGQHYGVGPIPAATPDYNACGQCHNANFDHNSHHPYADNIVENYKMSGHIKSIETAHGTPAELRARCARCHSDEGYRLYAPETVGLDSDGLKAALDPKAPLTNISPVQCRTCHDPHSGELRARATTTNVDDDGDAATPRVTKVSFSASFNLCISCHMNFLTATWDQPAGKFTYKQTAGKVLQHSGAGTQGHFDDPATPVVEGFNINAADENACLYCHDPHGATKFAQPFAAGIAEEWGQAKGFHGDYKGPAFEHGCTPCHSPLGLVELTQGAAYSEVDTEVGVIGCVACHDLQQKNAAGTAFELGSRRSIEFAFDNARTLYAAEKAAGNNAATLETVQGVEDNALCLTCHSGRESTASVDAKIAKSAGPYSFTNIHYLAAGATLFGTQAKGAYEYAGKSYSSKFEHVASNDLCVECHNVHSGELYLTSPGFGPTGCDTCHSGVASTGDYESDVLAVRAIRMAGSIADYDGDGNSTEGMYYEVADMIAKLEATLNADGLLYQPASYPYFFPVGTTDFSRANAAKLTAKQLRAAYNLQVASKDPGAYAHNGTYIIEILYDSIEDIGGAAAVAGLTRDASGHFDAAGEPFRHWDGDGEMSTSCAKCHSSEGAAAFFTNGTVTAADFTEYTKGISAGLSCEACHTAPFEGAAASPARRQLTAVTFPSGVVLDATNAAPFFADDSKLCMTCHQGRESMNTVDSKIAAGSFGFTNIHYFAAAASFFGDEVKGGYQYAGKTYAGRMSFPVEHTYITPELNTCAGCHVVDAPTHDFKPAVAFCSRCHGFDGPGTEIKDLGHGINANYNDIIALKDQLLEVIKASGVNALAGYPYFSGISNAAQLKAAYNWQVADKEPCGYIHNPDYIKQLLYDAIVDLSAGAVTPVVARP
;
A
#
# COMPACT_ATOMS: atom_id res chain seq x y z
N MET A 1 -57.83 -58.94 66.14
CA MET A 1 -56.91 -60.08 66.40
C MET A 1 -56.00 -60.17 65.17
N ARG A 2 -54.69 -59.97 65.35
CA ARG A 2 -53.64 -61.01 65.17
C ARG A 2 -53.72 -61.69 63.79
N THR A 3 -52.71 -61.83 62.94
CA THR A 3 -51.23 -61.74 62.98
C THR A 3 -50.81 -62.25 61.59
N THR A 4 -50.03 -61.49 60.82
CA THR A 4 -48.61 -61.77 60.48
C THR A 4 -48.34 -62.86 59.42
N LYS A 5 -47.43 -62.48 58.50
CA LYS A 5 -46.51 -63.29 57.68
C LYS A 5 -47.00 -63.82 56.32
N LEU A 6 -46.77 -63.01 55.29
CA LEU A 6 -46.16 -63.42 54.01
C LEU A 6 -45.73 -62.14 53.25
N VAL A 7 -44.74 -61.42 53.80
CA VAL A 7 -44.19 -60.14 53.25
C VAL A 7 -42.70 -60.26 52.86
N CYS A 8 -42.08 -61.44 52.94
CA CYS A 8 -40.61 -61.55 52.78
C CYS A 8 -40.10 -62.07 51.43
N LEU A 9 -40.91 -62.13 50.36
CA LEU A 9 -40.43 -62.60 49.04
C LEU A 9 -40.78 -61.69 47.85
N ALA A 10 -41.52 -60.60 48.06
CA ALA A 10 -41.86 -59.64 47.00
C ALA A 10 -41.12 -58.28 47.14
N LEU A 11 -40.54 -57.97 48.30
CA LEU A 11 -39.79 -56.71 48.50
C LEU A 11 -38.32 -56.77 48.04
N SER A 12 -37.75 -57.96 47.85
CA SER A 12 -36.38 -58.13 47.35
C SER A 12 -36.28 -58.08 45.82
N ALA A 13 -37.40 -58.15 45.10
CA ALA A 13 -37.45 -58.03 43.64
C ALA A 13 -37.82 -56.62 43.14
N LEU A 14 -38.39 -55.76 44.00
CA LEU A 14 -38.76 -54.37 43.64
C LEU A 14 -37.75 -53.30 44.10
N LEU A 15 -36.72 -53.65 44.89
CA LEU A 15 -35.61 -52.76 45.24
C LEU A 15 -34.35 -52.97 44.39
N ALA A 16 -34.40 -53.85 43.38
CA ALA A 16 -33.27 -54.19 42.52
C ALA A 16 -33.35 -53.52 41.12
N LEU A 17 -34.31 -52.63 40.90
CA LEU A 17 -34.45 -51.84 39.67
C LEU A 17 -34.48 -50.37 40.08
N THR A 18 -33.60 -49.56 39.46
CA THR A 18 -33.38 -48.10 39.61
C THR A 18 -32.30 -47.61 40.59
N PHE A 19 -31.16 -48.29 40.71
CA PHE A 19 -29.88 -47.64 41.04
C PHE A 19 -28.77 -48.07 40.06
N TRP A 20 -29.09 -48.06 38.76
CA TRP A 20 -28.08 -48.24 37.72
C TRP A 20 -27.40 -46.91 37.42
N GLY A 21 -26.13 -46.79 37.82
CA GLY A 21 -25.12 -46.29 36.90
C GLY A 21 -24.35 -45.01 37.22
N CYS A 22 -24.87 -44.04 37.99
CA CYS A 22 -24.18 -42.75 38.15
C CYS A 22 -23.22 -42.66 39.37
N GLY A 23 -22.76 -43.79 39.93
CA GLY A 23 -22.03 -43.84 41.22
C GLY A 23 -20.51 -43.99 41.09
N SER A 24 -19.74 -43.02 41.60
CA SER A 24 -18.26 -43.02 41.65
C SER A 24 -17.71 -43.31 43.06
N ASN A 25 -18.15 -44.38 43.71
CA ASN A 25 -17.63 -44.76 45.02
C ASN A 25 -16.46 -45.74 44.86
N ARG A 26 -15.24 -45.27 45.22
CA ARG A 26 -13.94 -45.98 45.18
C ARG A 26 -13.85 -47.31 45.96
N ASP A 27 -14.95 -47.82 46.52
CA ASP A 27 -14.97 -49.04 47.36
C ASP A 27 -15.86 -50.17 46.83
N SER A 28 -16.33 -50.10 45.58
CA SER A 28 -17.04 -51.23 44.96
C SER A 28 -16.06 -52.04 44.10
N GLY A 29 -15.57 -53.16 44.62
CA GLY A 29 -14.70 -54.13 43.92
C GLY A 29 -15.40 -54.90 42.79
N GLY A 30 -16.26 -54.25 42.01
CA GLY A 30 -16.92 -54.82 40.86
C GLY A 30 -16.15 -54.51 39.59
N ASN A 31 -15.69 -55.52 38.85
CA ASN A 31 -14.97 -55.34 37.58
C ASN A 31 -15.92 -55.15 36.38
N GLN A 32 -17.15 -54.66 36.58
CA GLN A 32 -18.17 -54.64 35.53
C GLN A 32 -18.66 -53.22 35.28
N THR A 33 -18.09 -52.61 34.24
CA THR A 33 -18.74 -51.52 33.52
C THR A 33 -19.92 -52.14 32.76
N THR A 34 -21.14 -51.67 33.00
CA THR A 34 -22.36 -52.19 32.35
C THR A 34 -22.55 -51.65 30.93
N ALA A 35 -21.60 -50.88 30.40
CA ALA A 35 -21.61 -50.47 29.00
C ALA A 35 -21.53 -51.72 28.11
N GLU A 36 -22.62 -51.99 27.39
CA GLU A 36 -22.68 -53.03 26.36
C GLU A 36 -21.45 -52.88 25.45
N ALA A 37 -20.73 -53.98 25.24
CA ALA A 37 -19.52 -53.95 24.43
C ALA A 37 -19.88 -53.56 22.98
N GLY A 38 -19.33 -52.44 22.49
CA GLY A 38 -19.18 -52.19 21.04
C GLY A 38 -19.94 -51.00 20.43
N THR A 39 -20.71 -50.21 21.18
CA THR A 39 -21.55 -49.15 20.56
C THR A 39 -20.75 -47.94 20.06
N PHE A 40 -19.75 -47.46 20.83
CA PHE A 40 -18.93 -46.28 20.49
C PHE A 40 -17.41 -46.52 20.62
N GLY A 41 -16.99 -47.79 20.78
CA GLY A 41 -15.58 -48.15 20.91
C GLY A 41 -14.97 -47.92 22.31
N SER A 42 -13.64 -47.77 22.35
CA SER A 42 -12.84 -47.59 23.56
C SER A 42 -11.70 -46.61 23.32
N ASP A 43 -11.26 -45.94 24.37
CA ASP A 43 -10.06 -45.10 24.32
C ASP A 43 -8.76 -45.93 24.20
N SER A 44 -7.63 -45.23 24.10
CA SER A 44 -6.30 -45.84 23.97
C SER A 44 -5.87 -46.70 25.17
N THR A 45 -6.55 -46.59 26.31
CA THR A 45 -6.32 -47.38 27.52
C THR A 45 -7.27 -48.56 27.66
N GLY A 46 -8.20 -48.72 26.71
CA GLY A 46 -9.22 -49.78 26.70
C GLY A 46 -10.45 -49.46 27.56
N ILE A 47 -10.61 -48.22 28.04
CA ILE A 47 -11.83 -47.79 28.74
C ILE A 47 -12.91 -47.53 27.69
N LYS A 48 -14.12 -48.03 27.93
CA LYS A 48 -15.25 -47.89 27.01
C LYS A 48 -15.89 -46.51 27.10
N PHE A 49 -16.28 -45.96 25.95
CA PHE A 49 -17.18 -44.81 25.87
C PHE A 49 -18.62 -45.22 26.21
N VAL A 50 -19.34 -44.38 26.95
CA VAL A 50 -20.75 -44.61 27.35
C VAL A 50 -21.74 -43.76 26.58
N GLY A 51 -21.26 -42.76 25.82
CA GLY A 51 -22.04 -41.83 25.01
C GLY A 51 -22.57 -40.65 25.82
N ALA A 52 -22.57 -39.46 25.19
CA ALA A 52 -22.96 -38.21 25.83
C ALA A 52 -24.42 -38.18 26.30
N GLY A 53 -25.34 -38.90 25.62
CA GLY A 53 -26.71 -39.06 26.11
C GLY A 53 -26.80 -39.78 27.48
N THR A 54 -25.88 -40.70 27.76
CA THR A 54 -25.77 -41.34 29.09
C THR A 54 -25.28 -40.35 30.14
N CYS A 55 -24.30 -39.51 29.78
CA CYS A 55 -23.78 -38.47 30.65
C CYS A 55 -24.88 -37.46 31.01
N ILE A 56 -25.58 -36.92 30.01
CA ILE A 56 -26.66 -35.93 30.23
C ILE A 56 -27.77 -36.51 31.10
N GLY A 57 -28.22 -37.74 30.82
CA GLY A 57 -29.26 -38.41 31.61
C GLY A 57 -28.90 -38.57 33.10
N CYS A 58 -27.61 -38.63 33.45
CA CYS A 58 -27.15 -38.58 34.84
C CYS A 58 -27.00 -37.14 35.36
N HIS A 59 -26.46 -36.21 34.58
CA HIS A 59 -25.99 -34.91 35.06
C HIS A 59 -27.00 -33.76 34.95
N GLN A 60 -28.03 -33.88 34.12
CA GLN A 60 -28.99 -32.79 33.88
C GLN A 60 -29.86 -32.46 35.10
N ASP A 61 -30.10 -33.44 35.98
CA ASP A 61 -31.01 -33.29 37.12
C ASP A 61 -30.30 -32.95 38.43
N PHE A 62 -28.96 -32.92 38.43
CA PHE A 62 -28.19 -32.55 39.62
C PHE A 62 -28.02 -31.04 39.73
N THR A 63 -28.30 -30.49 40.90
CA THR A 63 -28.19 -29.05 41.19
C THR A 63 -26.78 -28.47 41.01
N TRP A 64 -25.75 -29.31 40.90
CA TRP A 64 -24.35 -28.89 40.70
C TRP A 64 -23.88 -29.01 39.24
N SER A 65 -24.63 -29.66 38.35
CA SER A 65 -24.28 -29.83 36.92
C SER A 65 -25.38 -29.46 35.93
N ALA A 66 -26.62 -29.27 36.38
CA ALA A 66 -27.75 -28.91 35.50
C ALA A 66 -27.43 -27.68 34.63
N ASP A 67 -26.91 -26.61 35.23
CA ASP A 67 -26.55 -25.39 34.51
C ASP A 67 -25.45 -25.63 33.45
N ALA A 68 -24.47 -26.48 33.76
CA ALA A 68 -23.40 -26.84 32.82
C ALA A 68 -23.93 -27.66 31.65
N VAL A 69 -24.89 -28.56 31.89
CA VAL A 69 -25.57 -29.34 30.83
C VAL A 69 -26.40 -28.42 29.93
N GLN A 70 -27.17 -27.49 30.51
CA GLN A 70 -27.95 -26.52 29.73
C GLN A 70 -27.04 -25.61 28.90
N ALA A 71 -25.95 -25.12 29.49
CA ALA A 71 -24.93 -24.33 28.79
C ALA A 71 -24.31 -25.11 27.61
N TYR A 72 -23.97 -26.37 27.82
CA TYR A 72 -23.44 -27.27 26.79
C TYR A 72 -24.41 -27.48 25.62
N LEU A 73 -25.68 -27.78 25.91
CA LEU A 73 -26.70 -28.00 24.88
C LEU A 73 -26.96 -26.73 24.04
N GLY A 74 -26.82 -25.54 24.63
CA GLY A 74 -26.92 -24.26 23.91
C GLY A 74 -25.64 -23.80 23.22
N SER A 75 -24.51 -24.48 23.44
CA SER A 75 -23.19 -24.04 22.96
C SER A 75 -22.93 -24.43 21.50
N LYS A 76 -21.87 -23.86 20.91
CA LYS A 76 -21.37 -24.26 19.59
C LYS A 76 -20.84 -25.70 19.53
N HIS A 77 -20.64 -26.38 20.66
CA HIS A 77 -20.28 -27.81 20.64
C HIS A 77 -21.45 -28.71 20.21
N VAL A 78 -22.69 -28.22 20.32
CA VAL A 78 -23.91 -28.94 19.92
C VAL A 78 -24.66 -28.15 18.82
N MET A 79 -24.73 -26.83 18.95
CA MET A 79 -25.42 -25.89 18.06
C MET A 79 -24.45 -25.12 17.14
N HIS A 80 -23.71 -25.83 16.29
CA HIS A 80 -22.86 -25.22 15.24
C HIS A 80 -23.56 -25.18 13.87
N SER A 81 -22.84 -25.15 12.75
CA SER A 81 -23.37 -24.99 11.39
C SER A 81 -24.13 -26.22 10.89
N THR A 82 -25.14 -26.04 10.04
CA THR A 82 -25.83 -27.15 9.38
C THR A 82 -25.07 -27.74 8.17
N HIS A 83 -23.95 -27.12 7.78
CA HIS A 83 -23.05 -27.67 6.75
C HIS A 83 -22.35 -28.96 7.20
N ILE A 84 -22.26 -29.21 8.51
CA ILE A 84 -21.65 -30.40 9.09
C ILE A 84 -22.74 -31.19 9.81
N THR A 85 -22.95 -32.43 9.39
CA THR A 85 -24.03 -33.29 9.86
C THR A 85 -23.49 -34.69 10.15
N ALA A 86 -24.27 -35.58 10.76
CA ALA A 86 -23.85 -36.96 10.99
C ALA A 86 -23.49 -37.75 9.70
N ALA A 87 -23.85 -37.23 8.52
CA ALA A 87 -23.49 -37.80 7.23
C ALA A 87 -22.23 -37.18 6.57
N SER A 88 -21.57 -36.23 7.24
CA SER A 88 -20.34 -35.61 6.73
C SER A 88 -19.18 -36.62 6.65
N GLY A 89 -18.15 -36.30 5.87
CA GLY A 89 -16.98 -37.19 5.71
C GLY A 89 -16.10 -37.26 6.96
N ASP A 90 -15.28 -38.33 7.05
CA ASP A 90 -14.40 -38.64 8.18
C ASP A 90 -13.49 -37.48 8.60
N THR A 91 -13.07 -36.63 7.66
CA THR A 91 -12.26 -35.43 7.94
C THR A 91 -13.00 -34.43 8.83
N CYS A 92 -14.28 -34.14 8.54
CA CYS A 92 -15.07 -33.21 9.34
C CYS A 92 -15.55 -33.87 10.64
N LEU A 93 -16.00 -35.13 10.57
CA LEU A 93 -16.46 -35.86 11.75
C LEU A 93 -15.35 -36.15 12.76
N GLY A 94 -14.10 -36.25 12.31
CA GLY A 94 -12.94 -36.35 13.20
C GLY A 94 -12.82 -35.19 14.20
N CYS A 95 -13.42 -34.03 13.91
CA CYS A 95 -13.44 -32.86 14.80
C CYS A 95 -14.85 -32.42 15.25
N HIS A 96 -15.92 -32.85 14.58
CA HIS A 96 -17.30 -32.44 14.90
C HIS A 96 -18.18 -33.55 15.47
N ASP A 97 -17.75 -34.82 15.41
CA ASP A 97 -18.36 -35.96 16.11
C ASP A 97 -17.33 -37.11 16.27
N PRO A 98 -16.21 -36.91 16.99
CA PRO A 98 -15.05 -37.82 16.93
C PRO A 98 -15.33 -39.22 17.50
N ILE A 99 -16.33 -39.34 18.36
CA ILE A 99 -16.75 -40.60 18.99
C ILE A 99 -17.95 -41.23 18.26
N GLY A 100 -18.68 -40.45 17.44
CA GLY A 100 -19.88 -40.90 16.76
C GLY A 100 -21.09 -41.04 17.69
N ASP A 101 -21.09 -40.34 18.84
CA ASP A 101 -22.13 -40.47 19.88
C ASP A 101 -23.21 -39.39 19.80
N SER A 102 -23.12 -38.47 18.84
CA SER A 102 -24.05 -37.35 18.65
C SER A 102 -25.51 -37.76 18.52
N LYS A 103 -25.78 -38.91 17.90
CA LYS A 103 -27.15 -39.45 17.79
C LYS A 103 -27.78 -39.75 19.16
N SER A 104 -26.98 -40.04 20.18
CA SER A 104 -27.46 -40.25 21.55
C SER A 104 -27.90 -38.94 22.23
N LEU A 105 -27.45 -37.79 21.72
CA LEU A 105 -27.77 -36.46 22.25
C LEU A 105 -29.07 -35.88 21.70
N GLU A 106 -29.48 -36.28 20.49
CA GLU A 106 -30.64 -35.71 19.79
C GLU A 106 -31.92 -35.60 20.65
N PRO A 107 -32.34 -36.60 21.45
CA PRO A 107 -33.55 -36.48 22.27
C PRO A 107 -33.44 -35.39 23.34
N TYR A 108 -32.28 -35.29 24.01
CA TYR A 108 -32.03 -34.30 25.05
C TYR A 108 -31.91 -32.89 24.46
N PHE A 109 -31.26 -32.79 23.30
CA PHE A 109 -31.14 -31.53 22.59
C PHE A 109 -32.50 -31.05 22.04
N GLN A 110 -33.35 -31.96 21.56
CA GLN A 110 -34.74 -31.63 21.21
C GLN A 110 -35.53 -31.12 22.40
N GLU A 111 -35.41 -31.76 23.57
CA GLU A 111 -36.05 -31.30 24.80
C GLU A 111 -35.57 -29.90 25.20
N PHE A 112 -34.26 -29.65 25.13
CA PHE A 112 -33.66 -28.33 25.35
C PHE A 112 -34.23 -27.27 24.41
N LEU A 113 -34.31 -27.53 23.11
CA LEU A 113 -34.86 -26.57 22.13
C LEU A 113 -36.34 -26.27 22.36
N VAL A 114 -37.12 -27.26 22.80
CA VAL A 114 -38.53 -27.06 23.18
C VAL A 114 -38.65 -26.17 24.42
N ALA A 115 -37.72 -26.31 25.37
CA ALA A 115 -37.65 -25.47 26.56
C ALA A 115 -37.13 -24.06 26.28
N ASN A 116 -36.39 -23.86 25.19
CA ASN A 116 -35.78 -22.57 24.79
C ASN A 116 -36.20 -22.17 23.36
N PRO A 117 -37.51 -21.92 23.12
CA PRO A 117 -38.04 -21.68 21.77
C PRO A 117 -37.45 -20.43 21.10
N GLU A 118 -36.99 -19.44 21.88
CA GLU A 118 -36.31 -18.25 21.40
C GLU A 118 -34.94 -18.55 20.77
N LEU A 119 -34.17 -19.49 21.33
CA LEU A 119 -32.88 -19.90 20.76
C LEU A 119 -33.09 -20.63 19.43
N LEU A 120 -34.10 -21.50 19.35
CA LEU A 120 -34.47 -22.18 18.11
C LEU A 120 -34.89 -21.17 17.03
N ALA A 121 -35.72 -20.20 17.38
CA ALA A 121 -36.17 -19.17 16.44
C ALA A 121 -35.01 -18.32 15.91
N ALA A 122 -34.10 -17.88 16.78
CA ALA A 122 -32.91 -17.13 16.40
C ALA A 122 -32.00 -17.94 15.47
N TYR A 123 -31.78 -19.22 15.77
CA TYR A 123 -30.97 -20.09 14.92
C TYR A 123 -31.58 -20.28 13.53
N VAL A 124 -32.88 -20.58 13.44
CA VAL A 124 -33.58 -20.76 12.15
C VAL A 124 -33.58 -19.47 11.34
N GLN A 125 -33.72 -18.31 11.99
CA GLN A 125 -33.62 -17.02 11.32
C GLN A 125 -32.24 -16.80 10.70
N ALA A 126 -31.18 -17.22 11.38
CA ALA A 126 -29.81 -17.05 10.90
C ALA A 126 -29.42 -18.08 9.81
N ASN A 127 -29.92 -19.31 9.88
CA ASN A 127 -29.43 -20.43 9.05
C ASN A 127 -30.48 -20.99 8.07
N GLY A 128 -31.73 -20.56 8.13
CA GLY A 128 -32.82 -21.00 7.26
C GLY A 128 -33.44 -22.36 7.61
N GLU A 129 -32.81 -23.14 8.49
CA GLU A 129 -33.28 -24.46 8.93
C GLU A 129 -32.99 -24.70 10.43
N GLY A 130 -33.54 -25.79 10.96
CA GLY A 130 -33.38 -26.15 12.37
C GLY A 130 -31.97 -26.70 12.68
N PRO A 131 -31.49 -26.56 13.93
CA PRO A 131 -30.14 -26.98 14.34
C PRO A 131 -29.94 -28.51 14.38
N ILE A 132 -30.98 -29.30 14.12
CA ILE A 132 -30.87 -30.76 13.93
C ILE A 132 -31.15 -31.04 12.44
N PRO A 133 -30.10 -31.26 11.64
CA PRO A 133 -30.24 -31.55 10.21
C PRO A 133 -31.00 -32.84 9.96
N ALA A 134 -31.67 -32.95 8.81
CA ALA A 134 -32.37 -34.18 8.40
C ALA A 134 -31.43 -35.40 8.28
N THR A 135 -30.14 -35.15 8.04
CA THR A 135 -29.08 -36.17 7.96
C THR A 135 -28.48 -36.53 9.32
N GLY A 136 -28.98 -35.97 10.43
CA GLY A 136 -28.57 -36.26 11.80
C GLY A 136 -27.61 -35.22 12.38
N LEU A 137 -27.61 -35.10 13.71
CA LEU A 137 -26.76 -34.17 14.46
C LEU A 137 -25.29 -34.63 14.44
N ALA A 138 -24.37 -33.71 14.16
CA ALA A 138 -22.96 -33.83 14.53
C ALA A 138 -22.71 -32.90 15.71
N ALA A 139 -22.14 -33.40 16.80
CA ALA A 139 -21.86 -32.67 18.03
C ALA A 139 -20.63 -33.24 18.76
N ILE A 140 -20.00 -32.40 19.56
CA ILE A 140 -18.89 -32.82 20.42
C ILE A 140 -19.45 -33.31 21.75
N GLY A 141 -19.46 -34.62 21.97
CA GLY A 141 -19.91 -35.26 23.21
C GLY A 141 -19.03 -34.97 24.44
N CYS A 142 -19.56 -35.19 25.64
CA CYS A 142 -18.84 -34.92 26.90
C CYS A 142 -17.52 -35.73 27.00
N GLU A 143 -17.51 -36.95 26.50
CA GLU A 143 -16.36 -37.87 26.58
C GLU A 143 -15.22 -37.46 25.63
N ASN A 144 -15.45 -36.56 24.68
CA ASN A 144 -14.40 -35.97 23.85
C ASN A 144 -13.44 -35.09 24.67
N CYS A 145 -13.93 -34.44 25.72
CA CYS A 145 -13.11 -33.60 26.60
C CYS A 145 -12.70 -34.33 27.88
N HIS A 146 -13.62 -35.09 28.47
CA HIS A 146 -13.40 -35.73 29.77
C HIS A 146 -12.79 -37.13 29.70
N GLY A 147 -12.68 -37.69 28.49
CA GLY A 147 -12.23 -39.07 28.25
C GLY A 147 -13.36 -40.09 28.49
N ALA A 148 -13.04 -41.36 28.22
CA ALA A 148 -14.02 -42.44 28.28
C ALA A 148 -14.60 -42.62 29.70
N GLY A 149 -15.91 -42.48 29.81
CA GLY A 149 -16.70 -42.51 31.03
C GLY A 149 -16.99 -43.91 31.55
N GLY A 150 -16.55 -44.97 30.87
CA GLY A 150 -16.81 -46.36 31.27
C GLY A 150 -16.40 -46.68 32.71
N GLN A 151 -15.33 -46.05 33.22
CA GLN A 151 -14.96 -46.18 34.64
C GLN A 151 -15.83 -45.32 35.57
N HIS A 152 -16.15 -44.10 35.14
CA HIS A 152 -17.05 -43.19 35.87
C HIS A 152 -18.46 -43.76 36.04
N TYR A 153 -18.88 -44.59 35.07
CA TYR A 153 -20.11 -45.36 35.06
C TYR A 153 -19.96 -46.67 35.85
N GLY A 154 -19.64 -46.56 37.14
CA GLY A 154 -19.82 -47.62 38.14
C GLY A 154 -18.59 -48.17 38.87
N VAL A 155 -17.36 -47.71 38.61
CA VAL A 155 -16.14 -48.30 39.22
C VAL A 155 -15.01 -47.34 39.62
N GLY A 156 -14.93 -46.13 39.07
CA GLY A 156 -13.78 -45.23 39.27
C GLY A 156 -14.05 -43.77 38.90
N PRO A 157 -13.05 -42.87 39.02
CA PRO A 157 -13.16 -41.50 38.56
C PRO A 157 -13.14 -41.42 37.02
N ILE A 158 -13.67 -40.34 36.45
CA ILE A 158 -13.53 -40.04 35.02
C ILE A 158 -12.06 -39.71 34.69
N PRO A 159 -11.54 -40.11 33.50
CA PRO A 159 -10.11 -39.94 33.18
C PRO A 159 -9.60 -38.51 33.26
N ALA A 160 -10.36 -37.54 32.72
CA ALA A 160 -10.02 -36.12 32.73
C ALA A 160 -11.15 -35.30 33.36
N ALA A 161 -11.27 -35.36 34.70
CA ALA A 161 -12.27 -34.58 35.44
C ALA A 161 -12.12 -33.06 35.22
N THR A 162 -10.90 -32.61 34.91
CA THR A 162 -10.58 -31.22 34.59
C THR A 162 -9.78 -31.19 33.28
N PRO A 163 -10.43 -31.15 32.11
CA PRO A 163 -9.78 -31.19 30.80
C PRO A 163 -8.82 -30.02 30.60
N ASP A 164 -7.54 -30.31 30.34
CA ASP A 164 -6.51 -29.29 30.08
C ASP A 164 -6.53 -28.81 28.62
N TYR A 165 -5.61 -27.91 28.27
CA TYR A 165 -5.48 -27.43 26.90
C TYR A 165 -5.23 -28.55 25.86
N ASN A 166 -4.68 -29.72 26.24
CA ASN A 166 -4.48 -30.83 25.31
C ASN A 166 -5.80 -31.45 24.89
N ALA A 167 -6.80 -31.49 25.78
CA ALA A 167 -8.14 -31.93 25.44
C ALA A 167 -8.80 -30.99 24.42
N CYS A 168 -8.72 -29.68 24.63
CA CYS A 168 -9.21 -28.69 23.65
C CYS A 168 -8.48 -28.79 22.30
N GLY A 169 -7.16 -28.99 22.36
CA GLY A 169 -6.28 -29.06 21.21
C GLY A 169 -6.51 -30.23 20.25
N GLN A 170 -7.29 -31.24 20.65
CA GLN A 170 -7.65 -32.35 19.74
C GLN A 170 -8.48 -31.86 18.55
N CYS A 171 -9.26 -30.78 18.75
CA CYS A 171 -10.11 -30.20 17.71
C CYS A 171 -9.69 -28.77 17.35
N HIS A 172 -9.29 -27.94 18.32
CA HIS A 172 -8.94 -26.53 18.12
C HIS A 172 -7.49 -26.29 17.67
N ASN A 173 -6.82 -27.32 17.14
CA ASN A 173 -5.44 -27.21 16.64
C ASN A 173 -5.25 -27.77 15.23
N ALA A 174 -6.35 -28.12 14.58
CA ALA A 174 -6.29 -28.71 13.25
C ALA A 174 -6.24 -27.59 12.20
N ASN A 175 -5.23 -27.64 11.33
CA ASN A 175 -5.02 -26.71 10.22
C ASN A 175 -6.04 -27.02 9.11
N PHE A 176 -7.24 -26.47 9.26
CA PHE A 176 -8.33 -26.57 8.29
C PHE A 176 -8.75 -25.16 7.86
N ASP A 177 -9.14 -25.02 6.60
CA ASP A 177 -9.64 -23.78 6.00
C ASP A 177 -11.01 -23.35 6.59
N HIS A 178 -10.99 -22.81 7.82
CA HIS A 178 -12.12 -22.20 8.52
C HIS A 178 -11.82 -20.73 8.91
N ASN A 179 -10.75 -20.16 8.34
CA ASN A 179 -10.11 -18.92 8.79
C ASN A 179 -10.95 -17.65 8.58
N SER A 180 -11.93 -17.67 7.68
CA SER A 180 -12.85 -16.55 7.43
C SER A 180 -13.73 -16.18 8.63
N HIS A 181 -13.82 -17.05 9.64
CA HIS A 181 -14.65 -16.81 10.83
C HIS A 181 -13.87 -16.84 12.15
N HIS A 182 -12.58 -17.15 12.10
CA HIS A 182 -11.70 -17.12 13.26
C HIS A 182 -10.24 -16.90 12.80
N PRO A 183 -9.84 -15.65 12.52
CA PRO A 183 -8.55 -15.33 11.89
C PRO A 183 -7.32 -15.71 12.72
N TYR A 184 -7.50 -16.09 13.99
CA TYR A 184 -6.44 -16.60 14.88
C TYR A 184 -6.55 -18.10 15.18
N ALA A 185 -7.32 -18.86 14.38
CA ALA A 185 -7.60 -20.28 14.66
C ALA A 185 -6.39 -21.19 14.39
N ASP A 186 -5.52 -20.76 13.49
CA ASP A 186 -4.36 -21.54 13.11
C ASP A 186 -3.34 -21.61 14.24
N ASN A 187 -2.93 -22.84 14.55
CA ASN A 187 -1.89 -23.16 15.53
C ASN A 187 -2.17 -22.66 16.97
N ILE A 188 -3.44 -22.55 17.39
CA ILE A 188 -3.83 -22.05 18.73
C ILE A 188 -3.03 -22.75 19.85
N VAL A 189 -2.85 -24.07 19.79
CA VAL A 189 -2.17 -24.81 20.87
C VAL A 189 -0.67 -24.59 20.82
N GLU A 190 -0.05 -24.57 19.63
CA GLU A 190 1.36 -24.20 19.52
C GLU A 190 1.58 -22.77 20.02
N ASN A 191 0.67 -21.86 19.72
CA ASN A 191 0.73 -20.47 20.16
C ASN A 191 0.64 -20.37 21.68
N TYR A 192 -0.34 -21.05 22.29
CA TYR A 192 -0.48 -21.16 23.73
C TYR A 192 0.76 -21.78 24.40
N LYS A 193 1.35 -22.83 23.83
CA LYS A 193 2.54 -23.50 24.39
C LYS A 193 3.78 -22.61 24.43
N MET A 194 3.84 -21.57 23.62
CA MET A 194 4.94 -20.59 23.64
C MET A 194 4.64 -19.37 24.51
N SER A 195 3.36 -19.18 24.85
CA SER A 195 2.84 -17.98 25.50
C SER A 195 3.38 -17.75 26.92
N GLY A 196 3.20 -16.53 27.42
CA GLY A 196 3.35 -16.24 28.84
C GLY A 196 2.29 -16.92 29.73
N HIS A 197 1.13 -17.30 29.17
CA HIS A 197 0.03 -17.93 29.90
C HIS A 197 0.38 -19.33 30.38
N ILE A 198 1.07 -20.15 29.57
CA ILE A 198 1.51 -21.48 30.03
C ILE A 198 2.59 -21.39 31.13
N LYS A 199 3.33 -20.27 31.17
CA LYS A 199 4.35 -19.95 32.20
C LYS A 199 3.80 -19.08 33.33
N SER A 200 2.48 -18.89 33.42
CA SER A 200 1.87 -17.89 34.30
C SER A 200 2.26 -18.07 35.77
N ILE A 201 2.35 -19.31 36.27
CA ILE A 201 2.75 -19.61 37.65
C ILE A 201 4.20 -19.21 37.91
N GLU A 202 5.11 -19.49 36.97
CA GLU A 202 6.53 -19.14 37.09
C GLU A 202 6.74 -17.63 37.13
N THR A 203 5.97 -16.88 36.32
CA THR A 203 6.01 -15.41 36.31
C THR A 203 5.54 -14.78 37.63
N ALA A 204 4.74 -15.51 38.42
CA ALA A 204 4.35 -15.10 39.77
C ALA A 204 5.36 -15.53 40.85
N HIS A 205 6.52 -16.06 40.46
CA HIS A 205 7.52 -16.68 41.35
C HIS A 205 6.95 -17.81 42.22
N GLY A 206 5.94 -18.52 41.70
CA GLY A 206 5.28 -19.64 42.38
C GLY A 206 5.72 -21.02 41.88
N THR A 207 5.07 -22.06 42.39
CA THR A 207 5.17 -23.43 41.86
C THR A 207 3.78 -24.04 41.71
N PRO A 208 3.59 -25.06 40.86
CA PRO A 208 2.31 -25.77 40.76
C PRO A 208 1.83 -26.41 42.08
N ALA A 209 2.74 -26.60 43.03
CA ALA A 209 2.42 -27.12 44.35
C ALA A 209 1.66 -26.12 45.22
N GLU A 210 2.00 -24.82 45.14
CA GLU A 210 1.40 -23.78 45.98
C GLU A 210 1.61 -22.35 45.41
N LEU A 211 0.54 -21.54 45.41
CA LEU A 211 0.58 -20.10 45.09
C LEU A 211 -0.38 -19.31 45.97
N ARG A 212 0.06 -18.13 46.43
CA ARG A 212 -0.78 -17.22 47.24
C ARG A 212 -2.07 -16.87 46.51
N ALA A 213 -3.19 -16.84 47.23
CA ALA A 213 -4.52 -16.62 46.64
C ALA A 213 -4.61 -15.37 45.76
N ARG A 214 -4.01 -14.25 46.19
CA ARG A 214 -3.94 -13.01 45.41
C ARG A 214 -3.21 -13.16 44.06
N CYS A 215 -2.17 -13.99 43.99
CA CYS A 215 -1.41 -14.23 42.77
C CYS A 215 -2.09 -15.29 41.91
N ALA A 216 -2.62 -16.35 42.54
CA ALA A 216 -3.40 -17.39 41.88
C ALA A 216 -4.61 -16.82 41.12
N ARG A 217 -5.23 -15.74 41.63
CA ARG A 217 -6.32 -15.03 40.95
C ARG A 217 -6.01 -14.71 39.48
N CYS A 218 -4.77 -14.36 39.12
CA CYS A 218 -4.40 -13.99 37.75
C CYS A 218 -3.45 -15.00 37.09
N HIS A 219 -2.73 -15.80 37.88
CA HIS A 219 -1.63 -16.65 37.40
C HIS A 219 -1.94 -18.15 37.42
N SER A 220 -3.14 -18.56 37.82
CA SER A 220 -3.59 -19.95 37.69
C SER A 220 -5.04 -20.06 37.22
N ASP A 221 -5.35 -21.19 36.58
CA ASP A 221 -6.72 -21.48 36.13
C ASP A 221 -7.71 -21.55 37.30
N GLU A 222 -7.36 -22.32 38.33
CA GLU A 222 -8.23 -22.55 39.48
C GLU A 222 -8.42 -21.26 40.29
N GLY A 223 -7.37 -20.45 40.41
CA GLY A 223 -7.43 -19.19 41.13
C GLY A 223 -8.30 -18.15 40.43
N TYR A 224 -8.22 -18.05 39.10
CA TYR A 224 -9.14 -17.21 38.33
C TYR A 224 -10.59 -17.63 38.53
N ARG A 225 -10.92 -18.91 38.27
CA ARG A 225 -12.31 -19.39 38.35
C ARG A 225 -12.89 -19.26 39.76
N LEU A 226 -12.07 -19.44 40.79
CA LEU A 226 -12.51 -19.34 42.18
C LEU A 226 -12.71 -17.90 42.66
N TYR A 227 -11.83 -16.98 42.25
CA TYR A 227 -11.78 -15.65 42.84
C TYR A 227 -12.26 -14.52 41.92
N ALA A 228 -12.27 -14.70 40.59
CA ALA A 228 -12.71 -13.67 39.64
C ALA A 228 -14.11 -13.13 39.90
N PRO A 229 -15.14 -13.97 40.14
CA PRO A 229 -16.51 -13.47 40.32
C PRO A 229 -16.67 -12.46 41.47
N GLU A 230 -15.83 -12.56 42.50
CA GLU A 230 -15.90 -11.69 43.70
C GLU A 230 -14.91 -10.52 43.68
N THR A 231 -13.98 -10.49 42.71
CA THR A 231 -12.83 -9.56 42.75
C THR A 231 -12.61 -8.75 41.47
N VAL A 232 -13.37 -9.02 40.40
CA VAL A 232 -13.39 -8.14 39.22
C VAL A 232 -13.76 -6.72 39.63
N GLY A 233 -13.06 -5.72 39.10
CA GLY A 233 -13.29 -4.31 39.44
C GLY A 233 -12.49 -3.78 40.63
N LEU A 234 -11.83 -4.66 41.40
CA LEU A 234 -10.99 -4.27 42.54
C LEU A 234 -9.60 -3.85 42.08
N ASP A 235 -9.13 -2.71 42.58
CA ASP A 235 -7.74 -2.28 42.43
C ASP A 235 -6.77 -3.13 43.28
N SER A 236 -5.48 -2.81 43.20
CA SER A 236 -4.41 -3.48 43.94
C SER A 236 -4.70 -3.60 45.45
N ASP A 237 -5.24 -2.56 46.08
CA ASP A 237 -5.49 -2.58 47.53
C ASP A 237 -6.76 -3.36 47.88
N GLY A 238 -7.80 -3.24 47.05
CA GLY A 238 -9.00 -4.08 47.14
C GLY A 238 -8.68 -5.57 46.99
N LEU A 239 -7.83 -5.94 46.03
CA LEU A 239 -7.39 -7.32 45.83
C LEU A 239 -6.60 -7.86 47.02
N LYS A 240 -5.65 -7.09 47.55
CA LYS A 240 -4.90 -7.47 48.76
C LYS A 240 -5.86 -7.69 49.93
N ALA A 241 -6.77 -6.76 50.18
CA ALA A 241 -7.73 -6.86 51.28
C ALA A 241 -8.63 -8.10 51.16
N ALA A 242 -9.08 -8.43 49.94
CA ALA A 242 -9.96 -9.56 49.69
C ALA A 242 -9.24 -10.92 49.73
N LEU A 243 -7.99 -11.00 49.24
CA LEU A 243 -7.35 -12.28 48.94
C LEU A 243 -6.13 -12.62 49.81
N ASP A 244 -5.42 -11.65 50.40
CA ASP A 244 -4.30 -11.94 51.31
C ASP A 244 -4.68 -12.72 52.57
N PRO A 245 -5.91 -12.57 53.14
CA PRO A 245 -6.35 -13.40 54.25
C PRO A 245 -6.65 -14.86 53.87
N LYS A 246 -6.78 -15.19 52.58
CA LYS A 246 -7.14 -16.54 52.13
C LYS A 246 -5.90 -17.43 52.07
N ALA A 247 -6.10 -18.72 52.35
CA ALA A 247 -5.04 -19.71 52.25
C ALA A 247 -4.51 -19.81 50.80
N PRO A 248 -3.20 -20.11 50.61
CA PRO A 248 -2.65 -20.42 49.30
C PRO A 248 -3.38 -21.57 48.61
N LEU A 249 -3.50 -21.51 47.29
CA LEU A 249 -4.03 -22.63 46.50
C LEU A 249 -2.93 -23.64 46.24
N THR A 250 -3.29 -24.92 46.27
CA THR A 250 -2.42 -26.06 45.95
C THR A 250 -2.96 -26.84 44.76
N ASN A 251 -2.08 -27.61 44.10
CA ASN A 251 -2.42 -28.40 42.89
C ASN A 251 -3.05 -27.53 41.79
N ILE A 252 -2.35 -26.47 41.42
CA ILE A 252 -2.83 -25.49 40.45
C ILE A 252 -2.21 -25.70 39.07
N SER A 253 -2.96 -25.30 38.06
CA SER A 253 -2.57 -25.30 36.66
C SER A 253 -2.22 -23.86 36.24
N PRO A 254 -1.26 -23.67 35.30
CA PRO A 254 -1.10 -22.36 34.67
C PRO A 254 -2.39 -21.97 33.93
N VAL A 255 -2.53 -20.70 33.54
CA VAL A 255 -3.69 -20.20 32.78
C VAL A 255 -3.98 -21.15 31.61
N GLN A 256 -5.22 -21.62 31.49
CA GLN A 256 -5.71 -22.58 30.50
C GLN A 256 -6.73 -21.90 29.56
N CYS A 257 -7.12 -22.55 28.46
CA CYS A 257 -8.25 -22.11 27.64
C CYS A 257 -9.53 -21.91 28.48
N ARG A 258 -9.80 -22.86 29.40
CA ARG A 258 -10.95 -22.84 30.32
C ARG A 258 -10.87 -21.78 31.43
N THR A 259 -9.73 -21.08 31.55
CA THR A 259 -9.58 -19.91 32.43
C THR A 259 -10.35 -18.73 31.83
N CYS A 260 -10.27 -18.58 30.51
CA CYS A 260 -10.89 -17.50 29.75
C CYS A 260 -12.30 -17.87 29.28
N HIS A 261 -12.46 -19.09 28.78
CA HIS A 261 -13.72 -19.63 28.27
C HIS A 261 -14.40 -20.50 29.30
N ASP A 262 -15.73 -20.51 29.29
CA ASP A 262 -16.46 -21.63 29.86
C ASP A 262 -16.53 -22.76 28.83
N PRO A 263 -15.89 -23.92 29.08
CA PRO A 263 -15.88 -25.00 28.10
C PRO A 263 -17.26 -25.60 27.84
N HIS A 264 -18.24 -25.36 28.74
CA HIS A 264 -19.60 -25.83 28.52
C HIS A 264 -20.39 -24.88 27.62
N SER A 265 -20.38 -23.56 27.84
CA SER A 265 -21.10 -22.64 26.94
C SER A 265 -20.30 -22.24 25.69
N GLY A 266 -18.97 -22.35 25.71
CA GLY A 266 -18.06 -21.77 24.71
C GLY A 266 -17.80 -20.27 24.89
N GLU A 267 -18.59 -19.61 25.73
CA GLU A 267 -18.55 -18.16 25.96
C GLU A 267 -17.38 -17.73 26.86
N LEU A 268 -17.01 -16.46 26.78
CA LEU A 268 -16.05 -15.87 27.72
C LEU A 268 -16.63 -15.82 29.14
N ARG A 269 -15.77 -16.03 30.15
CA ARG A 269 -16.18 -16.00 31.56
C ARG A 269 -16.48 -14.59 32.08
N ALA A 270 -16.00 -13.55 31.39
CA ALA A 270 -16.41 -12.19 31.65
C ALA A 270 -17.64 -11.83 30.81
N ARG A 271 -18.44 -10.87 31.30
CA ARG A 271 -19.61 -10.37 30.59
C ARG A 271 -19.36 -8.95 30.14
N ALA A 272 -20.00 -8.54 29.05
CA ALA A 272 -20.03 -7.15 28.63
C ALA A 272 -20.69 -6.27 29.71
N THR A 273 -20.15 -5.07 29.90
CA THR A 273 -20.77 -4.01 30.71
C THR A 273 -21.65 -3.16 29.80
N THR A 274 -22.92 -3.00 30.16
CA THR A 274 -23.86 -2.16 29.42
C THR A 274 -24.21 -0.89 30.18
N THR A 275 -24.34 0.22 29.44
CA THR A 275 -24.72 1.53 29.98
C THR A 275 -25.92 2.08 29.20
N ASN A 276 -26.90 2.67 29.91
CA ASN A 276 -28.05 3.33 29.27
C ASN A 276 -27.70 4.77 28.90
N VAL A 277 -27.71 5.07 27.60
CA VAL A 277 -27.29 6.36 27.04
C VAL A 277 -28.44 7.07 26.33
N ASP A 278 -28.29 8.38 26.18
CA ASP A 278 -29.15 9.22 25.36
C ASP A 278 -28.53 9.29 23.95
N ASP A 279 -29.15 8.62 22.98
CA ASP A 279 -28.60 8.35 21.65
C ASP A 279 -28.95 9.47 20.65
N ASP A 280 -30.02 10.22 20.91
CA ASP A 280 -30.55 11.25 20.01
C ASP A 280 -30.58 12.66 20.63
N GLY A 281 -30.31 12.80 21.93
CA GLY A 281 -30.22 14.07 22.64
C GLY A 281 -31.58 14.67 22.95
N ASP A 282 -32.65 13.90 22.72
CA ASP A 282 -34.00 14.26 23.10
C ASP A 282 -34.32 13.57 24.44
N ALA A 283 -34.38 14.36 25.51
CA ALA A 283 -34.73 13.85 26.83
C ALA A 283 -36.13 13.19 26.92
N ALA A 284 -36.97 13.31 25.88
CA ALA A 284 -38.26 12.64 25.77
C ALA A 284 -38.18 11.21 25.20
N THR A 285 -37.07 10.80 24.58
CA THR A 285 -36.92 9.44 24.04
C THR A 285 -36.35 8.47 25.09
N PRO A 286 -36.76 7.19 25.06
CA PRO A 286 -36.19 6.21 25.97
C PRO A 286 -34.70 6.02 25.71
N ARG A 287 -33.90 6.12 26.78
CA ARG A 287 -32.49 5.74 26.72
C ARG A 287 -32.31 4.32 26.20
N VAL A 288 -31.32 4.15 25.34
CA VAL A 288 -30.95 2.84 24.79
C VAL A 288 -29.77 2.25 25.55
N THR A 289 -29.83 0.95 25.76
CA THR A 289 -28.75 0.18 26.36
C THR A 289 -27.68 -0.06 25.31
N LYS A 290 -26.46 0.43 25.55
CA LYS A 290 -25.28 0.20 24.70
C LYS A 290 -24.21 -0.53 25.49
N VAL A 291 -23.40 -1.34 24.82
CA VAL A 291 -22.22 -1.94 25.43
C VAL A 291 -21.19 -0.83 25.65
N SER A 292 -20.74 -0.65 26.89
CA SER A 292 -19.67 0.29 27.22
C SER A 292 -18.33 -0.43 27.40
N PHE A 293 -18.32 -1.71 27.77
CA PHE A 293 -17.12 -2.55 27.76
C PHE A 293 -17.50 -3.94 27.27
N SER A 294 -16.77 -4.49 26.31
CA SER A 294 -16.98 -5.81 25.73
C SER A 294 -16.63 -6.91 26.74
N ALA A 295 -17.11 -8.13 26.48
CA ALA A 295 -16.78 -9.28 27.30
C ALA A 295 -15.27 -9.60 27.23
N SER A 296 -14.67 -9.53 26.03
CA SER A 296 -13.23 -9.73 25.82
C SER A 296 -12.40 -8.67 26.55
N PHE A 297 -12.78 -7.40 26.45
CA PHE A 297 -12.09 -6.31 27.14
C PHE A 297 -12.12 -6.57 28.66
N ASN A 298 -13.31 -6.78 29.22
CA ASN A 298 -13.49 -7.06 30.65
C ASN A 298 -12.70 -8.28 31.12
N LEU A 299 -12.60 -9.32 30.29
CA LEU A 299 -11.81 -10.51 30.58
C LEU A 299 -10.32 -10.17 30.68
N CYS A 300 -9.75 -9.54 29.66
CA CYS A 300 -8.33 -9.21 29.59
C CYS A 300 -7.92 -8.25 30.70
N ILE A 301 -8.69 -7.17 30.91
CA ILE A 301 -8.36 -6.17 31.94
C ILE A 301 -8.50 -6.70 33.36
N SER A 302 -9.22 -7.81 33.57
CA SER A 302 -9.34 -8.42 34.89
C SER A 302 -8.00 -8.91 35.47
N CYS A 303 -6.99 -9.07 34.61
CA CYS A 303 -5.64 -9.48 34.98
C CYS A 303 -4.53 -8.51 34.50
N HIS A 304 -4.71 -7.83 33.36
CA HIS A 304 -3.60 -7.22 32.60
C HIS A 304 -3.51 -5.69 32.55
N MET A 305 -4.49 -4.91 33.04
CA MET A 305 -4.54 -3.47 32.71
C MET A 305 -5.10 -2.54 33.81
N ASN A 306 -5.18 -1.23 33.48
CA ASN A 306 -5.76 -0.16 34.31
C ASN A 306 -7.28 -0.02 34.08
N PHE A 307 -7.97 0.61 35.03
CA PHE A 307 -9.41 0.80 34.97
C PHE A 307 -9.79 1.99 34.08
N LEU A 308 -10.75 1.83 33.17
CA LEU A 308 -11.25 2.90 32.31
C LEU A 308 -12.61 3.43 32.78
N THR A 309 -12.85 4.72 32.55
CA THR A 309 -14.15 5.36 32.66
C THR A 309 -14.68 5.62 31.25
N ALA A 310 -15.84 5.04 30.94
CA ALA A 310 -16.52 5.22 29.66
C ALA A 310 -17.44 6.45 29.71
N THR A 311 -17.38 7.29 28.67
CA THR A 311 -18.23 8.47 28.49
C THR A 311 -18.91 8.39 27.13
N TRP A 312 -20.24 8.51 27.09
CA TRP A 312 -20.98 8.45 25.82
C TRP A 312 -20.77 9.74 25.01
N ASP A 313 -20.29 9.58 23.78
CA ASP A 313 -20.21 10.63 22.77
C ASP A 313 -21.38 10.47 21.79
N GLN A 314 -22.42 11.26 22.03
CA GLN A 314 -23.67 11.19 21.29
C GLN A 314 -23.50 11.52 19.78
N PRO A 315 -22.82 12.62 19.37
CA PRO A 315 -22.51 12.86 17.97
C PRO A 315 -21.82 11.69 17.26
N ALA A 316 -20.89 11.03 17.94
CA ALA A 316 -20.12 9.93 17.37
C ALA A 316 -20.82 8.57 17.48
N GLY A 317 -21.93 8.48 18.22
CA GLY A 317 -22.68 7.23 18.45
C GLY A 317 -21.86 6.14 19.16
N LYS A 318 -20.85 6.50 19.95
CA LYS A 318 -19.92 5.56 20.59
C LYS A 318 -19.42 6.05 21.95
N PHE A 319 -18.77 5.16 22.72
CA PHE A 319 -18.12 5.56 23.97
C PHE A 319 -16.69 6.05 23.71
N THR A 320 -16.30 7.07 24.47
CA THR A 320 -14.91 7.49 24.66
C THR A 320 -14.42 7.00 26.02
N TYR A 321 -13.11 6.76 26.14
CA TYR A 321 -12.54 6.11 27.32
C TYR A 321 -11.38 6.91 27.89
N LYS A 322 -11.36 7.03 29.23
CA LYS A 322 -10.26 7.65 29.96
C LYS A 322 -9.80 6.77 31.10
N GLN A 323 -8.50 6.74 31.37
CA GLN A 323 -7.98 6.04 32.55
C GLN A 323 -8.57 6.62 33.85
N THR A 324 -8.96 5.74 34.77
CA THR A 324 -9.48 6.11 36.08
C THR A 324 -8.32 6.42 37.02
N ALA A 325 -8.20 7.69 37.40
CA ALA A 325 -7.10 8.17 38.23
C ALA A 325 -6.94 7.36 39.53
N GLY A 326 -5.70 6.94 39.82
CA GLY A 326 -5.32 6.25 41.05
C GLY A 326 -5.76 4.77 41.14
N LYS A 327 -6.48 4.23 40.16
CA LYS A 327 -6.87 2.81 40.13
C LYS A 327 -5.95 1.99 39.23
N VAL A 328 -5.11 1.16 39.84
CA VAL A 328 -4.15 0.28 39.16
C VAL A 328 -4.21 -1.15 39.72
N LEU A 329 -3.93 -2.14 38.87
CA LEU A 329 -3.74 -3.53 39.29
C LEU A 329 -2.32 -3.78 39.84
N GLN A 330 -2.16 -4.88 40.57
CA GLN A 330 -0.99 -5.18 41.39
C GLN A 330 0.28 -5.54 40.58
N HIS A 331 0.95 -4.55 39.96
CA HIS A 331 2.32 -4.63 39.42
C HIS A 331 3.00 -3.23 39.43
N SER A 332 2.67 -2.40 40.43
CA SER A 332 2.92 -0.95 40.49
C SER A 332 4.39 -0.54 40.68
N GLY A 333 5.23 -0.88 39.70
CA GLY A 333 6.37 -0.08 39.27
C GLY A 333 6.14 0.57 37.88
N ALA A 334 5.04 0.23 37.19
CA ALA A 334 4.79 0.62 35.79
C ALA A 334 3.57 1.55 35.65
N GLY A 335 3.69 2.77 36.18
CA GLY A 335 2.77 3.87 35.84
C GLY A 335 3.03 4.49 34.47
N THR A 336 3.94 3.95 33.65
CA THR A 336 4.52 4.67 32.50
C THR A 336 4.73 3.81 31.23
N GLN A 337 4.17 2.60 31.13
CA GLN A 337 4.43 1.68 30.00
C GLN A 337 3.18 0.85 29.61
N GLY A 338 2.00 1.47 29.54
CA GLY A 338 0.74 0.76 29.24
C GLY A 338 -0.08 1.43 28.14
N HIS A 339 -1.08 0.71 27.61
CA HIS A 339 -2.01 1.16 26.55
C HIS A 339 -2.95 2.32 26.96
N PHE A 340 -2.73 3.00 28.09
CA PHE A 340 -3.61 4.04 28.65
C PHE A 340 -2.77 4.95 29.54
N ASP A 341 -1.99 5.78 28.89
CA ASP A 341 -0.75 6.37 29.36
C ASP A 341 -0.94 7.57 30.31
N ASP A 342 -0.63 7.57 31.61
CA ASP A 342 -0.51 8.84 32.38
C ASP A 342 0.90 9.10 32.89
N PRO A 343 1.78 9.70 32.09
CA PRO A 343 3.08 10.16 32.57
C PRO A 343 2.99 11.47 33.38
N ALA A 344 1.82 11.75 33.96
CA ALA A 344 1.45 12.82 34.90
C ALA A 344 1.55 14.25 34.38
N THR A 345 1.75 14.46 33.09
CA THR A 345 2.24 15.76 32.60
C THR A 345 1.74 15.98 31.16
N PRO A 346 2.27 16.82 30.24
CA PRO A 346 1.67 17.07 28.90
C PRO A 346 1.62 15.82 27.98
N VAL A 347 0.94 14.78 28.44
CA VAL A 347 1.03 13.37 28.11
C VAL A 347 -0.38 12.73 28.25
N VAL A 348 -0.61 11.46 27.86
CA VAL A 348 -1.90 11.06 27.23
C VAL A 348 -2.67 9.92 27.93
N GLU A 349 -3.59 10.24 28.85
CA GLU A 349 -4.25 9.27 29.78
C GLU A 349 -5.38 8.41 29.21
N GLY A 350 -5.31 8.14 27.92
CA GLY A 350 -6.15 7.16 27.28
C GLY A 350 -6.06 7.17 25.77
N PHE A 351 -6.20 5.98 25.21
CA PHE A 351 -6.38 5.70 23.80
C PHE A 351 -7.88 5.40 23.56
N ASN A 352 -8.44 5.93 22.48
CA ASN A 352 -9.71 5.67 21.79
C ASN A 352 -9.70 4.28 21.16
N ILE A 353 -9.32 3.29 21.95
CA ILE A 353 -9.77 1.93 21.68
C ILE A 353 -11.28 1.92 21.89
N ASN A 354 -12.02 1.30 20.99
CA ASN A 354 -13.42 1.05 21.23
C ASN A 354 -13.53 -0.10 22.24
N ALA A 355 -13.44 0.16 23.54
CA ALA A 355 -13.47 -0.92 24.54
C ALA A 355 -14.82 -1.67 24.57
N ALA A 356 -15.85 -1.19 23.86
CA ALA A 356 -17.11 -1.89 23.62
C ALA A 356 -17.03 -2.91 22.48
N ASP A 357 -15.98 -2.87 21.68
CA ASP A 357 -15.67 -3.84 20.62
C ASP A 357 -15.07 -5.11 21.22
N GLU A 358 -15.55 -6.27 20.80
CA GLU A 358 -15.02 -7.58 21.24
C GLU A 358 -13.60 -7.84 20.70
N ASN A 359 -13.16 -7.10 19.68
CA ASN A 359 -11.83 -7.20 19.08
C ASN A 359 -10.86 -6.10 19.52
N ALA A 360 -11.26 -5.21 20.44
CA ALA A 360 -10.48 -4.04 20.85
C ALA A 360 -9.01 -4.33 21.18
N CYS A 361 -8.74 -5.43 21.88
CA CYS A 361 -7.37 -5.88 22.18
C CYS A 361 -6.78 -6.77 21.08
N LEU A 362 -7.63 -7.45 20.31
CA LEU A 362 -7.23 -8.41 19.28
C LEU A 362 -6.62 -7.74 18.05
N TYR A 363 -6.94 -6.46 17.83
CA TYR A 363 -6.31 -5.63 16.80
C TYR A 363 -4.79 -5.51 16.91
N CYS A 364 -4.21 -5.83 18.07
CA CYS A 364 -2.76 -5.86 18.26
C CYS A 364 -2.25 -7.08 19.03
N HIS A 365 -3.11 -7.97 19.55
CA HIS A 365 -2.68 -9.11 20.35
C HIS A 365 -3.35 -10.40 19.90
N ASP A 366 -2.58 -11.48 19.73
CA ASP A 366 -3.13 -12.83 19.73
C ASP A 366 -3.20 -13.33 21.20
N PRO A 367 -4.42 -13.49 21.76
CA PRO A 367 -4.62 -13.87 23.15
C PRO A 367 -4.20 -15.33 23.40
N HIS A 368 -4.22 -16.18 22.37
CA HIS A 368 -3.79 -17.57 22.46
C HIS A 368 -2.27 -17.65 22.55
N GLY A 369 -1.55 -16.80 21.81
CA GLY A 369 -0.11 -16.61 21.96
C GLY A 369 0.32 -15.83 23.21
N ALA A 370 -0.62 -15.17 23.88
CA ALA A 370 -0.34 -14.09 24.84
C ALA A 370 0.78 -13.18 24.31
N THR A 371 0.66 -12.79 23.04
CA THR A 371 1.72 -12.15 22.28
C THR A 371 2.23 -10.93 23.04
N LYS A 372 3.47 -11.01 23.50
CA LYS A 372 4.24 -9.84 23.92
C LYS A 372 5.26 -9.62 22.82
N PHE A 373 5.26 -8.43 22.24
CA PHE A 373 6.30 -8.06 21.30
C PHE A 373 7.63 -8.06 22.06
N ALA A 374 8.43 -9.11 21.85
CA ALA A 374 9.69 -9.32 22.58
C ALA A 374 10.78 -8.31 22.18
N GLN A 375 10.50 -7.50 21.15
CA GLN A 375 11.46 -6.57 20.57
C GLN A 375 11.57 -5.30 21.42
N PRO A 376 12.80 -4.83 21.72
CA PRO A 376 13.02 -3.67 22.59
C PRO A 376 12.28 -2.39 22.18
N PHE A 377 11.99 -2.22 20.89
CA PHE A 377 11.33 -1.04 20.33
C PHE A 377 9.81 -1.09 20.40
N ALA A 378 9.19 -2.22 20.72
CA ALA A 378 7.73 -2.35 20.70
C ALA A 378 7.02 -1.47 21.73
N ALA A 379 7.69 -1.13 22.83
CA ALA A 379 7.20 -0.13 23.79
C ALA A 379 7.21 1.29 23.20
N GLY A 380 8.19 1.62 22.34
CA GLY A 380 8.26 2.90 21.62
C GLY A 380 7.19 3.03 20.55
N ILE A 381 6.83 1.93 19.86
CA ILE A 381 5.72 1.92 18.88
C ILE A 381 4.38 2.29 19.56
N ALA A 382 4.12 1.78 20.76
CA ALA A 382 2.90 2.10 21.49
C ALA A 382 2.84 3.59 21.91
N GLU A 383 4.01 4.20 22.19
CA GLU A 383 4.15 5.62 22.46
C GLU A 383 3.92 6.45 21.18
N GLU A 384 4.52 6.07 20.05
CA GLU A 384 4.34 6.69 18.73
C GLU A 384 2.86 6.67 18.28
N TRP A 385 2.21 5.51 18.35
CA TRP A 385 0.78 5.35 18.01
C TRP A 385 -0.14 6.14 18.93
N GLY A 386 0.14 6.07 20.22
CA GLY A 386 -0.68 6.71 21.24
C GLY A 386 -0.65 8.23 21.21
N GLN A 387 0.44 8.80 20.67
CA GLN A 387 0.69 10.24 20.71
C GLN A 387 0.38 10.96 19.40
N ALA A 388 0.55 10.29 18.24
CA ALA A 388 0.35 10.86 16.91
C ALA A 388 -1.14 11.12 16.59
N LYS A 389 -1.50 12.39 16.40
CA LYS A 389 -2.87 12.81 16.08
C LYS A 389 -3.10 12.71 14.57
N GLY A 390 -4.25 12.18 14.17
CA GLY A 390 -4.73 12.15 12.79
C GLY A 390 -4.20 11.03 11.89
N PHE A 391 -3.57 9.99 12.44
CA PHE A 391 -2.90 8.92 11.68
C PHE A 391 -3.33 7.48 12.01
N HIS A 392 -2.66 6.48 11.43
CA HIS A 392 -2.86 5.07 11.77
C HIS A 392 -2.67 4.88 13.27
N GLY A 393 -3.63 4.27 13.95
CA GLY A 393 -3.53 4.18 15.40
C GLY A 393 -3.88 5.45 16.16
N ASP A 394 -4.41 6.52 15.52
CA ASP A 394 -4.88 7.73 16.22
C ASP A 394 -6.06 7.40 17.11
N TYR A 395 -5.69 6.95 18.30
CA TYR A 395 -6.57 6.69 19.39
C TYR A 395 -6.91 7.99 20.14
N LYS A 396 -6.69 9.19 19.61
CA LYS A 396 -7.20 10.43 20.23
C LYS A 396 -8.25 11.11 19.37
N GLY A 397 -8.14 10.95 18.06
CA GLY A 397 -9.09 11.44 17.08
C GLY A 397 -10.39 10.63 17.09
N PRO A 398 -11.47 11.18 16.51
CA PRO A 398 -12.68 10.42 16.27
C PRO A 398 -12.32 9.22 15.38
N ALA A 399 -12.57 7.99 15.87
CA ALA A 399 -12.45 6.80 15.02
C ALA A 399 -13.21 7.05 13.71
N PHE A 400 -12.58 6.72 12.57
CA PHE A 400 -13.09 6.97 11.22
C PHE A 400 -14.62 6.90 11.19
N GLU A 401 -15.32 8.02 10.94
CA GLU A 401 -16.77 8.10 11.18
C GLU A 401 -17.61 7.50 10.02
N HIS A 402 -16.99 6.75 9.11
CA HIS A 402 -17.60 6.34 7.83
C HIS A 402 -17.34 4.86 7.49
N GLY A 403 -18.44 4.10 7.35
CA GLY A 403 -18.51 2.66 7.05
C GLY A 403 -18.09 2.21 5.65
N CYS A 404 -17.01 2.78 5.10
CA CYS A 404 -16.43 2.32 3.82
C CYS A 404 -15.24 1.40 4.11
N THR A 405 -15.41 0.09 4.01
CA THR A 405 -14.32 -0.90 4.18
C THR A 405 -13.66 -1.19 2.84
N PRO A 406 -12.43 -1.72 2.80
CA PRO A 406 -11.58 -2.28 3.87
C PRO A 406 -10.73 -1.25 4.62
N CYS A 407 -10.51 -0.07 4.06
CA CYS A 407 -9.52 0.88 4.57
C CYS A 407 -9.87 1.57 5.89
N HIS A 408 -11.08 1.32 6.37
CA HIS A 408 -11.56 1.76 7.67
C HIS A 408 -11.94 0.57 8.57
N SER A 409 -11.63 -0.68 8.18
CA SER A 409 -11.83 -1.87 9.00
C SER A 409 -10.53 -2.67 9.13
N PRO A 410 -9.94 -2.76 10.33
CA PRO A 410 -8.73 -3.55 10.53
C PRO A 410 -8.93 -5.03 10.18
N LEU A 411 -10.09 -5.62 10.52
CA LEU A 411 -10.41 -7.02 10.17
C LEU A 411 -10.75 -7.18 8.70
N GLY A 412 -11.51 -6.24 8.13
CA GLY A 412 -11.81 -6.27 6.70
C GLY A 412 -10.55 -6.21 5.85
N LEU A 413 -9.50 -5.49 6.28
CA LEU A 413 -8.21 -5.54 5.62
C LEU A 413 -7.51 -6.90 5.79
N VAL A 414 -7.52 -7.49 6.99
CA VAL A 414 -6.95 -8.84 7.22
C VAL A 414 -7.60 -9.86 6.29
N GLU A 415 -8.93 -9.88 6.22
CA GLU A 415 -9.68 -10.79 5.35
C GLU A 415 -9.33 -10.58 3.88
N LEU A 416 -9.17 -9.33 3.43
CA LEU A 416 -8.68 -9.06 2.07
C LEU A 416 -7.26 -9.62 1.83
N THR A 417 -6.34 -9.43 2.78
CA THR A 417 -4.98 -10.02 2.65
C THR A 417 -4.99 -11.55 2.65
N GLN A 418 -6.06 -12.16 3.17
CA GLN A 418 -6.27 -13.61 3.16
C GLN A 418 -7.10 -14.08 1.95
N GLY A 419 -7.45 -13.18 1.03
CA GLY A 419 -8.11 -13.51 -0.24
C GLY A 419 -9.64 -13.39 -0.25
N ALA A 420 -10.27 -12.85 0.80
CA ALA A 420 -11.71 -12.61 0.81
C ALA A 420 -12.12 -11.59 -0.27
N ALA A 421 -13.34 -11.71 -0.81
CA ALA A 421 -13.84 -10.69 -1.72
C ALA A 421 -14.23 -9.41 -0.96
N TYR A 422 -14.08 -8.25 -1.60
CA TYR A 422 -14.46 -6.95 -1.02
C TYR A 422 -15.92 -6.88 -0.52
N SER A 423 -16.84 -7.66 -1.11
CA SER A 423 -18.24 -7.73 -0.67
C SER A 423 -18.47 -8.60 0.56
N GLU A 424 -17.46 -9.39 0.94
CA GLU A 424 -17.53 -10.39 2.00
C GLU A 424 -16.77 -9.95 3.26
N VAL A 425 -15.98 -8.88 3.15
CA VAL A 425 -15.14 -8.40 4.25
C VAL A 425 -15.94 -7.66 5.30
N ASP A 426 -15.44 -7.70 6.53
CA ASP A 426 -15.98 -6.98 7.67
C ASP A 426 -16.13 -5.49 7.34
N THR A 427 -17.28 -4.95 7.75
CA THR A 427 -17.66 -3.55 7.54
C THR A 427 -17.50 -2.70 8.81
N GLU A 428 -17.16 -3.33 9.94
CA GLU A 428 -17.00 -2.66 11.23
C GLU A 428 -15.85 -1.67 11.18
N VAL A 429 -16.16 -0.42 11.50
CA VAL A 429 -15.20 0.67 11.42
C VAL A 429 -14.40 0.75 12.69
N GLY A 430 -13.09 0.69 12.55
CA GLY A 430 -12.16 0.72 13.66
C GLY A 430 -10.90 1.52 13.33
N VAL A 431 -10.11 1.77 14.37
CA VAL A 431 -8.73 2.22 14.17
C VAL A 431 -7.98 1.10 13.46
N ILE A 432 -7.17 1.45 12.45
CA ILE A 432 -6.30 0.49 11.76
C ILE A 432 -5.26 0.01 12.78
N GLY A 433 -5.45 -1.22 13.28
CA GLY A 433 -4.61 -1.87 14.28
C GLY A 433 -3.42 -2.61 13.68
N CYS A 434 -2.53 -3.10 14.54
CA CYS A 434 -1.32 -3.83 14.15
C CYS A 434 -1.61 -5.00 13.20
N VAL A 435 -2.72 -5.73 13.44
CA VAL A 435 -3.16 -6.86 12.60
C VAL A 435 -3.39 -6.49 11.16
N ALA A 436 -3.77 -5.24 10.87
CA ALA A 436 -4.09 -4.80 9.52
C ALA A 436 -2.83 -4.82 8.63
N CYS A 437 -1.67 -4.56 9.24
CA CYS A 437 -0.39 -4.48 8.55
C CYS A 437 0.54 -5.66 8.83
N HIS A 438 0.37 -6.38 9.95
CA HIS A 438 1.27 -7.44 10.41
C HIS A 438 0.56 -8.78 10.61
N ASP A 439 1.25 -9.86 10.29
CA ASP A 439 0.85 -11.21 10.72
C ASP A 439 1.24 -11.45 12.19
N LEU A 440 0.29 -11.29 13.10
CA LEU A 440 0.55 -11.46 14.54
C LEU A 440 0.80 -12.92 14.97
N GLN A 441 0.60 -13.90 14.09
CA GLN A 441 0.87 -15.30 14.39
C GLN A 441 2.29 -15.73 14.00
N GLN A 442 3.05 -14.86 13.32
CA GLN A 442 4.40 -15.18 12.91
C GLN A 442 5.35 -15.31 14.11
N LYS A 443 6.17 -16.36 14.05
CA LYS A 443 7.18 -16.70 15.06
C LYS A 443 8.55 -16.24 14.57
N ASN A 444 9.46 -15.94 15.49
CA ASN A 444 10.85 -15.66 15.14
C ASN A 444 11.47 -16.82 14.34
N ALA A 445 12.61 -16.59 13.67
CA ALA A 445 13.27 -17.62 12.85
C ALA A 445 13.59 -18.93 13.62
N ALA A 446 13.72 -18.86 14.96
CA ALA A 446 13.93 -20.01 15.82
C ALA A 446 12.63 -20.74 16.22
N GLY A 447 11.45 -20.17 15.94
CA GLY A 447 10.14 -20.70 16.33
C GLY A 447 9.87 -20.67 17.84
N THR A 448 10.54 -19.79 18.60
CA THR A 448 10.56 -19.83 20.08
C THR A 448 9.85 -18.65 20.76
N ALA A 449 9.55 -17.60 20.01
CA ALA A 449 8.84 -16.42 20.51
C ALA A 449 8.05 -15.78 19.37
N PHE A 450 6.99 -15.04 19.75
CA PHE A 450 6.28 -14.15 18.84
C PHE A 450 7.11 -12.90 18.59
N GLU A 451 7.21 -12.51 17.33
CA GLU A 451 7.73 -11.21 16.94
C GLU A 451 6.59 -10.39 16.35
N LEU A 452 6.79 -9.08 16.23
CA LEU A 452 5.93 -8.27 15.38
C LEU A 452 6.11 -8.87 13.97
N GLY A 453 5.14 -9.66 13.53
CA GLY A 453 5.35 -10.52 12.37
C GLY A 453 5.58 -9.75 11.09
N SER A 454 5.95 -10.48 10.04
CA SER A 454 6.16 -9.95 8.71
C SER A 454 4.95 -9.13 8.32
N ARG A 455 5.22 -8.03 7.63
CA ARG A 455 4.16 -7.24 7.01
C ARG A 455 3.33 -8.15 6.13
N ARG A 456 2.01 -7.97 6.21
CA ARG A 456 1.09 -8.68 5.32
C ARG A 456 1.38 -8.24 3.90
N SER A 457 1.47 -9.21 3.00
CA SER A 457 1.44 -8.96 1.57
C SER A 457 -0.01 -8.94 1.11
N ILE A 458 -0.33 -8.00 0.22
CA ILE A 458 -1.57 -8.02 -0.54
C ILE A 458 -1.19 -8.11 -2.02
N GLU A 459 -1.90 -8.95 -2.77
CA GLU A 459 -1.70 -9.13 -4.21
C GLU A 459 -2.00 -7.85 -5.02
N PHE A 460 -2.56 -6.80 -4.40
CA PHE A 460 -3.10 -5.67 -5.13
C PHE A 460 -2.90 -4.31 -4.45
N ALA A 461 -2.58 -3.33 -5.28
CA ALA A 461 -2.87 -1.92 -5.09
C ALA A 461 -3.43 -1.35 -6.39
N PHE A 462 -4.28 -0.33 -6.31
CA PHE A 462 -4.94 0.42 -7.40
C PHE A 462 -6.28 -0.11 -7.91
N ASP A 463 -7.39 0.36 -7.33
CA ASP A 463 -8.75 0.14 -7.84
C ASP A 463 -8.94 0.47 -9.34
N ASN A 464 -8.10 1.32 -9.95
CA ASN A 464 -8.12 1.58 -11.40
C ASN A 464 -7.67 0.37 -12.23
N ALA A 465 -6.76 -0.46 -11.71
CA ALA A 465 -6.39 -1.75 -12.28
C ALA A 465 -7.51 -2.80 -12.14
N ARG A 466 -8.51 -2.61 -11.27
CA ARG A 466 -9.73 -3.45 -11.25
C ARG A 466 -10.51 -3.34 -12.57
N THR A 467 -10.49 -2.16 -13.20
CA THR A 467 -11.12 -1.91 -14.51
C THR A 467 -10.30 -2.47 -15.67
N LEU A 468 -8.96 -2.38 -15.60
CA LEU A 468 -8.04 -2.98 -16.57
C LEU A 468 -8.02 -4.51 -16.47
N TYR A 469 -7.97 -5.07 -15.26
CA TYR A 469 -8.08 -6.51 -14.99
C TYR A 469 -9.44 -7.07 -15.38
N ALA A 470 -10.54 -6.31 -15.16
CA ALA A 470 -11.85 -6.69 -15.69
C ALA A 470 -11.89 -6.67 -17.22
N ALA A 471 -11.15 -5.76 -17.88
CA ALA A 471 -11.01 -5.72 -19.33
C ALA A 471 -10.11 -6.84 -19.89
N GLU A 472 -9.02 -7.21 -19.19
CA GLU A 472 -8.13 -8.32 -19.58
C GLU A 472 -8.76 -9.70 -19.35
N LYS A 473 -9.52 -9.86 -18.26
CA LYS A 473 -10.37 -11.04 -18.02
C LYS A 473 -11.49 -11.15 -19.06
N ALA A 474 -12.06 -10.02 -19.49
CA ALA A 474 -13.02 -9.98 -20.60
C ALA A 474 -12.38 -10.27 -21.97
N ALA A 475 -11.07 -10.06 -22.12
CA ALA A 475 -10.27 -10.40 -23.31
C ALA A 475 -9.79 -11.87 -23.35
N GLY A 476 -10.13 -12.69 -22.34
CA GLY A 476 -9.93 -14.14 -22.37
C GLY A 476 -8.56 -14.63 -21.90
N ASN A 477 -7.77 -13.79 -21.22
CA ASN A 477 -6.49 -14.21 -20.65
C ASN A 477 -6.67 -14.74 -19.21
N ASN A 478 -6.97 -16.03 -19.09
CA ASN A 478 -7.30 -16.67 -17.80
C ASN A 478 -6.07 -17.01 -16.92
N ALA A 479 -4.87 -16.52 -17.25
CA ALA A 479 -3.61 -16.93 -16.63
C ALA A 479 -2.85 -15.81 -15.87
N ALA A 480 -3.44 -14.63 -15.68
CA ALA A 480 -2.83 -13.57 -14.89
C ALA A 480 -3.11 -13.78 -13.39
N THR A 481 -2.12 -14.27 -12.64
CA THR A 481 -2.09 -14.31 -11.17
C THR A 481 -1.11 -13.26 -10.64
N LEU A 482 -1.49 -12.58 -9.55
CA LEU A 482 -0.88 -11.33 -9.02
C LEU A 482 0.27 -11.53 -8.01
N GLU A 483 0.80 -12.76 -7.89
CA GLU A 483 1.86 -13.11 -6.93
C GLU A 483 3.25 -12.49 -7.20
N THR A 484 3.46 -11.74 -8.29
CA THR A 484 4.85 -11.53 -8.81
C THR A 484 5.32 -10.10 -9.08
N VAL A 485 4.61 -9.03 -8.67
CA VAL A 485 5.15 -7.66 -8.89
C VAL A 485 6.31 -7.37 -7.92
N GLN A 486 7.53 -7.78 -8.29
CA GLN A 486 8.75 -7.42 -7.57
C GLN A 486 8.93 -5.90 -7.54
N GLY A 487 9.23 -5.33 -6.37
CA GLY A 487 9.54 -3.90 -6.21
C GLY A 487 8.40 -2.98 -5.78
N VAL A 488 7.18 -3.50 -5.53
CA VAL A 488 6.08 -2.76 -4.87
C VAL A 488 5.75 -3.33 -3.49
N GLU A 489 6.54 -4.31 -3.00
CA GLU A 489 6.29 -5.17 -1.84
C GLU A 489 5.71 -4.40 -0.63
N ASP A 490 6.45 -3.40 -0.15
CA ASP A 490 6.05 -2.61 1.02
C ASP A 490 5.02 -1.51 0.70
N ASN A 491 4.97 -1.06 -0.57
CA ASN A 491 4.07 -0.01 -1.01
C ASN A 491 2.65 -0.53 -1.26
N ALA A 492 2.48 -1.81 -1.63
CA ALA A 492 1.18 -2.39 -2.00
C ALA A 492 0.16 -2.27 -0.86
N LEU A 493 0.59 -2.50 0.38
CA LEU A 493 -0.25 -2.34 1.56
C LEU A 493 -0.72 -0.89 1.73
N CYS A 494 0.18 0.09 1.58
CA CYS A 494 -0.15 1.51 1.68
C CYS A 494 -1.11 1.93 0.55
N LEU A 495 -0.81 1.52 -0.68
CA LEU A 495 -1.54 1.89 -1.89
C LEU A 495 -2.90 1.18 -2.00
N THR A 496 -3.18 0.16 -1.18
CA THR A 496 -4.53 -0.41 -1.02
C THR A 496 -5.54 0.66 -0.60
N CYS A 497 -5.10 1.61 0.22
CA CYS A 497 -5.96 2.66 0.77
C CYS A 497 -5.61 4.05 0.25
N HIS A 498 -4.33 4.34 0.08
CA HIS A 498 -3.83 5.65 -0.35
C HIS A 498 -3.77 5.80 -1.88
N SER A 499 -4.60 5.08 -2.65
CA SER A 499 -4.63 5.15 -4.12
C SER A 499 -5.74 6.04 -4.69
N GLY A 500 -6.72 6.44 -3.88
CA GLY A 500 -7.93 7.12 -4.35
C GLY A 500 -8.98 6.14 -4.92
N ARG A 501 -10.24 6.58 -4.98
CA ARG A 501 -11.42 5.76 -5.34
C ARG A 501 -11.99 6.07 -6.71
N GLU A 502 -11.54 7.15 -7.34
CA GLU A 502 -12.07 7.67 -8.59
C GLU A 502 -10.91 7.99 -9.54
N SER A 503 -11.21 8.22 -10.82
CA SER A 503 -10.21 8.46 -11.86
C SER A 503 -10.79 9.24 -13.03
N THR A 504 -9.96 9.53 -14.03
CA THR A 504 -10.43 10.02 -15.34
C THR A 504 -11.62 9.21 -15.86
N ALA A 505 -11.52 7.87 -15.79
CA ALA A 505 -12.53 6.95 -16.32
C ALA A 505 -13.88 7.09 -15.60
N SER A 506 -13.88 7.30 -14.28
CA SER A 506 -15.12 7.42 -13.51
C SER A 506 -15.81 8.77 -13.72
N VAL A 507 -15.04 9.85 -13.87
CA VAL A 507 -15.54 11.17 -14.28
C VAL A 507 -16.15 11.12 -15.67
N ASP A 508 -15.45 10.52 -16.65
CA ASP A 508 -15.98 10.37 -18.01
C ASP A 508 -17.21 9.48 -18.06
N ALA A 509 -17.24 8.37 -17.31
CA ALA A 509 -18.41 7.51 -17.21
C ALA A 509 -19.62 8.27 -16.62
N LYS A 510 -19.39 9.19 -15.69
CA LYS A 510 -20.45 10.05 -15.14
C LYS A 510 -20.98 11.05 -16.17
N ILE A 511 -20.09 11.67 -16.94
CA ILE A 511 -20.43 12.60 -18.02
C ILE A 511 -21.20 11.87 -19.14
N ALA A 512 -20.77 10.66 -19.52
CA ALA A 512 -21.40 9.89 -20.58
C ALA A 512 -22.84 9.43 -20.24
N LYS A 513 -23.18 9.27 -18.95
CA LYS A 513 -24.49 8.76 -18.50
C LYS A 513 -25.66 9.73 -18.72
N SER A 514 -25.43 11.04 -18.79
CA SER A 514 -26.50 12.03 -18.99
C SER A 514 -25.95 13.36 -19.51
N ALA A 515 -26.79 14.24 -20.06
CA ALA A 515 -26.36 15.57 -20.49
C ALA A 515 -26.03 16.55 -19.32
N GLY A 516 -26.08 16.08 -18.07
CA GLY A 516 -25.92 16.90 -16.88
C GLY A 516 -27.20 17.66 -16.47
N PRO A 517 -27.12 18.52 -15.43
CA PRO A 517 -25.92 18.85 -14.65
C PRO A 517 -25.48 17.71 -13.72
N TYR A 518 -24.22 17.75 -13.26
CA TYR A 518 -23.60 16.68 -12.49
C TYR A 518 -23.43 17.06 -11.01
N SER A 519 -23.52 16.06 -10.13
CA SER A 519 -22.98 16.17 -8.78
C SER A 519 -21.46 16.00 -8.80
N PHE A 520 -20.77 16.53 -7.80
CA PHE A 520 -19.34 16.32 -7.62
C PHE A 520 -18.98 14.82 -7.46
N THR A 521 -17.80 14.44 -7.95
CA THR A 521 -17.17 13.12 -7.76
C THR A 521 -15.89 13.35 -6.99
N ASN A 522 -15.62 12.60 -5.92
CA ASN A 522 -14.50 12.85 -5.02
C ASN A 522 -13.46 11.74 -5.16
N ILE A 523 -12.20 12.10 -5.45
CA ILE A 523 -11.05 11.17 -5.47
C ILE A 523 -10.90 10.34 -4.19
N HIS A 524 -11.47 10.82 -3.07
CA HIS A 524 -11.24 10.29 -1.72
C HIS A 524 -9.83 10.66 -1.20
N TYR A 525 -9.72 10.84 0.11
CA TYR A 525 -8.62 11.61 0.71
C TYR A 525 -7.29 10.85 0.71
N LEU A 526 -6.17 11.59 0.79
CA LEU A 526 -4.81 11.06 0.93
C LEU A 526 -4.45 10.06 -0.19
N ALA A 527 -4.85 10.38 -1.42
CA ALA A 527 -4.65 9.56 -2.62
C ALA A 527 -3.21 9.66 -3.18
N ALA A 528 -2.21 9.54 -2.30
CA ALA A 528 -0.79 9.68 -2.64
C ALA A 528 -0.35 8.77 -3.79
N GLY A 529 -0.86 7.55 -3.86
CA GLY A 529 -0.63 6.62 -4.96
C GLY A 529 -1.12 7.11 -6.31
N ALA A 530 -2.27 7.79 -6.34
CA ALA A 530 -2.80 8.39 -7.56
C ALA A 530 -1.90 9.52 -8.07
N THR A 531 -1.35 10.33 -7.16
CA THR A 531 -0.39 11.38 -7.49
C THR A 531 0.95 10.79 -7.92
N LEU A 532 1.56 9.93 -7.08
CA LEU A 532 2.88 9.36 -7.29
C LEU A 532 3.00 8.68 -8.67
N PHE A 533 2.01 7.86 -9.04
CA PHE A 533 2.02 7.10 -10.29
C PHE A 533 1.52 7.90 -11.51
N GLY A 534 1.01 9.12 -11.33
CA GLY A 534 0.61 10.01 -12.40
C GLY A 534 -0.24 9.33 -13.47
N THR A 535 0.20 9.40 -14.73
CA THR A 535 -0.54 8.82 -15.86
C THR A 535 -0.62 7.30 -15.88
N GLN A 536 0.20 6.59 -15.10
CA GLN A 536 0.04 5.14 -14.93
C GLN A 536 -1.21 4.81 -14.11
N ALA A 537 -1.51 5.62 -13.09
CA ALA A 537 -2.70 5.46 -12.26
C ALA A 537 -3.93 6.17 -12.84
N LYS A 538 -3.73 7.25 -13.62
CA LYS A 538 -4.79 8.15 -14.13
C LYS A 538 -5.76 8.60 -13.02
N GLY A 539 -5.21 8.83 -11.82
CA GLY A 539 -5.96 9.21 -10.63
C GLY A 539 -6.62 10.59 -10.80
N ALA A 540 -5.88 11.55 -11.36
CA ALA A 540 -6.45 12.83 -11.77
C ALA A 540 -7.26 12.69 -13.08
N TYR A 541 -7.99 13.75 -13.44
CA TYR A 541 -8.65 13.87 -14.75
C TYR A 541 -7.65 14.37 -15.80
N GLU A 542 -7.33 13.52 -16.76
CA GLU A 542 -6.46 13.83 -17.90
C GLU A 542 -7.27 14.32 -19.10
N TYR A 543 -6.84 15.41 -19.72
CA TYR A 543 -7.52 16.00 -20.87
C TYR A 543 -7.13 15.28 -22.17
N ALA A 544 -8.12 15.07 -23.03
CA ALA A 544 -7.92 14.38 -24.30
C ALA A 544 -6.91 15.10 -25.20
N GLY A 545 -5.95 14.35 -25.76
CA GLY A 545 -4.90 14.88 -26.63
C GLY A 545 -3.74 15.56 -25.92
N LYS A 546 -3.73 15.54 -24.58
CA LYS A 546 -2.60 15.96 -23.75
C LYS A 546 -1.86 14.73 -23.21
N SER A 547 -0.57 14.88 -22.96
CA SER A 547 0.28 13.89 -22.30
C SER A 547 0.62 14.37 -20.90
N TYR A 548 0.88 13.42 -20.00
CA TYR A 548 1.10 13.68 -18.58
C TYR A 548 2.28 12.90 -18.04
N SER A 549 2.91 13.45 -17.00
CA SER A 549 4.00 12.81 -16.27
C SER A 549 3.62 11.41 -15.77
N SER A 550 4.54 10.46 -15.94
CA SER A 550 4.47 9.08 -15.42
C SER A 550 4.74 9.04 -13.90
N LYS A 551 4.98 7.85 -13.35
CA LYS A 551 5.41 7.69 -11.95
C LYS A 551 6.64 8.54 -11.68
N PHE A 552 6.58 9.42 -10.68
CA PHE A 552 7.76 10.14 -10.22
C PHE A 552 8.81 9.15 -9.66
N GLU A 553 10.05 9.32 -10.11
CA GLU A 553 11.20 8.52 -9.69
C GLU A 553 12.08 9.38 -8.78
N HIS A 554 12.11 9.05 -7.50
CA HIS A 554 13.14 9.55 -6.61
C HIS A 554 14.42 8.70 -6.76
N VAL A 555 15.52 9.04 -6.07
CA VAL A 555 16.73 8.20 -6.10
C VAL A 555 16.43 6.82 -5.52
N ALA A 556 17.07 5.76 -6.05
CA ALA A 556 16.70 4.38 -5.74
C ALA A 556 16.84 3.99 -4.26
N SER A 557 17.57 4.76 -3.45
CA SER A 557 17.66 4.57 -2.00
C SER A 557 16.46 5.11 -1.21
N ASN A 558 15.57 5.87 -1.86
CA ASN A 558 14.46 6.59 -1.24
C ASN A 558 13.29 6.75 -2.25
N ASP A 559 12.77 5.67 -2.82
CA ASP A 559 11.65 5.64 -3.79
C ASP A 559 10.43 4.82 -3.29
N LEU A 560 10.47 4.32 -2.05
CA LEU A 560 9.37 3.62 -1.38
C LEU A 560 8.70 4.48 -0.30
N CYS A 561 7.41 4.23 -0.03
CA CYS A 561 6.63 4.97 0.97
C CYS A 561 7.29 4.90 2.36
N VAL A 562 7.73 3.71 2.76
CA VAL A 562 8.34 3.43 4.07
C VAL A 562 9.76 3.97 4.23
N GLU A 563 10.39 4.42 3.13
CA GLU A 563 11.70 5.07 3.17
C GLU A 563 11.58 6.55 3.55
N CYS A 564 10.40 7.14 3.35
CA CYS A 564 10.10 8.54 3.66
C CYS A 564 9.18 8.69 4.87
N HIS A 565 8.21 7.81 5.04
CA HIS A 565 7.19 7.89 6.09
C HIS A 565 7.42 6.87 7.21
N ASN A 566 7.28 7.33 8.45
CA ASN A 566 7.01 6.45 9.57
C ASN A 566 5.57 5.92 9.45
N VAL A 567 5.42 4.62 9.22
CA VAL A 567 4.11 3.97 9.04
C VAL A 567 3.21 4.05 10.29
N HIS A 568 3.80 4.29 11.46
CA HIS A 568 3.13 4.35 12.75
C HIS A 568 2.64 5.76 13.10
N SER A 569 3.50 6.77 12.99
CA SER A 569 3.09 8.17 13.26
C SER A 569 2.54 8.89 12.04
N GLY A 570 2.87 8.41 10.84
CA GLY A 570 2.59 9.08 9.57
C GLY A 570 3.59 10.17 9.17
N GLU A 571 4.44 10.56 10.12
CA GLU A 571 5.39 11.64 9.96
C GLU A 571 6.54 11.26 9.02
N LEU A 572 7.17 12.27 8.43
CA LEU A 572 8.33 12.09 7.56
C LEU A 572 9.61 11.87 8.37
N TYR A 573 10.51 11.02 7.87
CA TYR A 573 11.88 10.93 8.35
C TYR A 573 12.70 12.15 7.91
N LEU A 574 12.71 13.21 8.71
CA LEU A 574 13.42 14.45 8.36
C LEU A 574 14.95 14.32 8.45
N THR A 575 15.48 13.58 9.44
CA THR A 575 16.92 13.45 9.68
C THR A 575 17.39 12.00 9.73
N SER A 576 18.57 11.71 9.17
CA SER A 576 19.20 10.38 9.23
C SER A 576 19.80 10.03 10.60
N PRO A 577 19.75 8.75 11.02
CA PRO A 577 18.96 7.66 10.44
C PRO A 577 17.47 7.72 10.82
N GLY A 578 17.05 8.58 11.75
CA GLY A 578 15.67 8.56 12.28
C GLY A 578 15.28 7.16 12.80
N PHE A 579 13.98 6.85 12.84
CA PHE A 579 13.50 5.47 13.04
C PHE A 579 13.52 4.64 11.72
N GLY A 580 14.12 5.16 10.63
CA GLY A 580 14.11 4.58 9.28
C GLY A 580 15.51 4.40 8.65
N PRO A 581 15.61 4.16 7.32
CA PRO A 581 16.90 3.91 6.66
C PRO A 581 17.69 5.19 6.31
N THR A 582 17.04 6.27 5.83
CA THR A 582 17.71 7.55 5.45
C THR A 582 16.72 8.72 5.49
N GLY A 583 17.02 9.79 6.23
CA GLY A 583 16.20 11.00 6.32
C GLY A 583 16.52 12.05 5.25
N CYS A 584 15.58 13.00 5.06
CA CYS A 584 15.67 14.04 4.03
C CYS A 584 16.96 14.88 4.09
N ASP A 585 17.47 15.19 5.29
CA ASP A 585 18.67 16.02 5.53
C ASP A 585 19.95 15.51 4.86
N THR A 586 19.99 14.21 4.54
CA THR A 586 21.14 13.55 3.93
C THR A 586 21.41 14.09 2.53
N CYS A 587 20.35 14.39 1.79
CA CYS A 587 20.41 14.91 0.43
C CYS A 587 19.97 16.38 0.35
N HIS A 588 19.02 16.79 1.20
CA HIS A 588 18.46 18.14 1.23
C HIS A 588 18.95 18.91 2.45
N SER A 589 20.13 19.53 2.36
CA SER A 589 20.80 20.19 3.50
C SER A 589 20.04 21.35 4.15
N GLY A 590 18.95 21.82 3.52
CA GLY A 590 18.05 22.80 4.11
C GLY A 590 17.07 22.20 5.13
N VAL A 591 16.93 20.88 5.13
CA VAL A 591 16.11 20.14 6.10
C VAL A 591 16.97 19.82 7.32
N ALA A 592 16.43 20.12 8.50
CA ALA A 592 16.99 19.80 9.79
C ALA A 592 15.86 19.49 10.76
N SER A 593 16.19 18.87 11.89
CA SER A 593 15.23 18.73 12.99
C SER A 593 15.63 19.59 14.19
N THR A 594 14.68 20.38 14.67
CA THR A 594 14.76 21.13 15.93
C THR A 594 14.07 20.40 17.09
N GLY A 595 13.40 19.28 16.80
CA GLY A 595 12.55 18.54 17.74
C GLY A 595 11.08 18.99 17.74
N ASP A 596 10.70 19.89 16.83
CA ASP A 596 9.32 20.34 16.62
C ASP A 596 8.91 20.04 15.16
N TYR A 597 8.29 18.88 14.96
CA TYR A 597 7.96 18.33 13.64
C TYR A 597 7.11 19.29 12.79
N GLU A 598 6.11 19.95 13.39
CA GLU A 598 5.22 20.90 12.69
C GLU A 598 5.99 22.08 12.09
N SER A 599 7.04 22.52 12.77
CA SER A 599 7.93 23.57 12.27
C SER A 599 8.97 23.04 11.29
N ASP A 600 9.53 21.85 11.56
CA ASP A 600 10.63 21.25 10.80
C ASP A 600 10.16 20.78 9.41
N VAL A 601 8.93 20.26 9.29
CA VAL A 601 8.37 19.78 8.02
C VAL A 601 8.20 20.91 6.99
N LEU A 602 8.13 22.17 7.44
CA LEU A 602 8.09 23.33 6.54
C LEU A 602 9.37 23.47 5.71
N ALA A 603 10.51 22.98 6.21
CA ALA A 603 11.76 22.95 5.43
C ALA A 603 11.66 22.01 4.21
N VAL A 604 10.85 20.95 4.30
CA VAL A 604 10.58 20.05 3.16
C VAL A 604 9.83 20.79 2.05
N ARG A 605 8.93 21.72 2.40
CA ARG A 605 8.20 22.55 1.41
C ARG A 605 9.13 23.50 0.64
N ALA A 606 10.28 23.85 1.20
CA ALA A 606 11.28 24.69 0.56
C ALA A 606 12.23 23.89 -0.37
N ILE A 607 12.09 22.57 -0.47
CA ILE A 607 12.94 21.76 -1.34
C ILE A 607 12.64 22.09 -2.81
N ARG A 608 13.73 22.39 -3.54
CA ARG A 608 13.76 22.63 -4.97
C ARG A 608 14.94 21.88 -5.57
N MET A 609 14.71 21.12 -6.64
CA MET A 609 15.74 20.34 -7.32
C MET A 609 15.87 20.72 -8.79
N ALA A 610 16.99 20.33 -9.39
CA ALA A 610 17.33 20.56 -10.79
C ALA A 610 16.21 20.20 -11.79
N GLY A 611 15.45 19.13 -11.54
CA GLY A 611 14.34 18.72 -12.40
C GLY A 611 13.08 19.57 -12.30
N SER A 612 13.07 20.58 -11.43
CA SER A 612 11.89 21.37 -11.12
C SER A 612 12.06 22.87 -11.34
N ILE A 613 13.13 23.35 -12.00
CA ILE A 613 13.53 24.77 -11.97
C ILE A 613 12.63 25.76 -12.73
N ALA A 614 11.58 25.34 -13.42
CA ALA A 614 10.68 26.24 -14.14
C ALA A 614 9.81 27.07 -13.18
N ASP A 615 9.50 28.31 -13.56
CA ASP A 615 8.48 29.14 -12.89
C ASP A 615 7.10 28.69 -13.41
N TYR A 616 6.43 27.82 -12.66
CA TYR A 616 5.20 27.17 -13.10
C TYR A 616 3.99 28.06 -12.89
N ASP A 617 3.94 28.75 -11.76
CA ASP A 617 2.84 29.66 -11.42
C ASP A 617 3.00 31.08 -12.03
N GLY A 618 4.14 31.39 -12.64
CA GLY A 618 4.37 32.63 -13.36
C GLY A 618 4.50 33.87 -12.48
N ASP A 619 4.86 33.73 -11.22
CA ASP A 619 5.06 34.85 -10.29
C ASP A 619 6.46 35.51 -10.41
N GLY A 620 7.36 34.88 -11.16
CA GLY A 620 8.74 35.32 -11.38
C GLY A 620 9.77 34.74 -10.40
N ASN A 621 9.38 33.81 -9.53
CA ASN A 621 10.21 33.22 -8.49
C ASN A 621 10.50 31.73 -8.74
N SER A 622 11.45 31.45 -9.63
CA SER A 622 11.89 30.09 -9.91
C SER A 622 12.78 29.44 -8.81
N THR A 623 12.91 30.07 -7.63
CA THR A 623 13.83 29.64 -6.56
C THR A 623 13.13 29.04 -5.34
N GLU A 624 11.81 29.19 -5.23
CA GLU A 624 11.06 28.59 -4.15
C GLU A 624 10.83 27.08 -4.36
N GLY A 625 10.45 26.42 -3.27
CA GLY A 625 10.20 24.98 -3.30
C GLY A 625 8.96 24.62 -4.10
N MET A 626 8.93 23.37 -4.62
CA MET A 626 7.83 22.85 -5.44
C MET A 626 6.45 22.94 -4.75
N TYR A 627 6.42 22.96 -3.41
CA TYR A 627 5.19 23.18 -2.66
C TYR A 627 4.47 24.47 -3.05
N TYR A 628 5.22 25.57 -3.19
CA TYR A 628 4.63 26.88 -3.41
C TYR A 628 4.09 27.02 -4.83
N GLU A 629 4.81 26.50 -5.83
CA GLU A 629 4.34 26.40 -7.22
C GLU A 629 2.99 25.66 -7.31
N VAL A 630 2.88 24.52 -6.62
CA VAL A 630 1.63 23.75 -6.58
C VAL A 630 0.54 24.50 -5.83
N ALA A 631 0.86 25.13 -4.69
CA ALA A 631 -0.11 25.87 -3.88
C ALA A 631 -0.69 27.07 -4.64
N ASP A 632 0.14 27.80 -5.39
CA ASP A 632 -0.30 28.96 -6.17
C ASP A 632 -1.06 28.54 -7.42
N MET A 633 -0.70 27.42 -8.05
CA MET A 633 -1.50 26.81 -9.12
C MET A 633 -2.88 26.35 -8.62
N ILE A 634 -2.97 25.77 -7.41
CA ILE A 634 -4.25 25.47 -6.74
C ILE A 634 -5.07 26.75 -6.57
N ALA A 635 -4.47 27.80 -6.01
CA ALA A 635 -5.15 29.09 -5.80
C ALA A 635 -5.63 29.73 -7.11
N LYS A 636 -4.85 29.63 -8.19
CA LYS A 636 -5.26 30.11 -9.53
C LYS A 636 -6.45 29.32 -10.08
N LEU A 637 -6.46 27.99 -9.92
CA LEU A 637 -7.62 27.19 -10.33
C LEU A 637 -8.86 27.50 -9.48
N GLU A 638 -8.72 27.65 -8.17
CA GLU A 638 -9.81 28.09 -7.29
C GLU A 638 -10.39 29.44 -7.72
N ALA A 639 -9.52 30.42 -8.00
CA ALA A 639 -9.94 31.74 -8.47
C ALA A 639 -10.62 31.67 -9.84
N THR A 640 -10.11 30.84 -10.75
CA THR A 640 -10.66 30.63 -12.09
C THR A 640 -12.04 29.98 -12.04
N LEU A 641 -12.24 28.98 -11.17
CA LEU A 641 -13.54 28.36 -10.92
C LEU A 641 -14.52 29.35 -10.25
N ASN A 642 -14.05 30.16 -9.30
CA ASN A 642 -14.87 31.18 -8.67
C ASN A 642 -15.36 32.23 -9.68
N ALA A 643 -14.48 32.68 -10.58
CA ALA A 643 -14.85 33.57 -11.68
C ALA A 643 -15.88 32.94 -12.64
N ASP A 644 -15.85 31.61 -12.81
CA ASP A 644 -16.85 30.81 -13.54
C ASP A 644 -18.13 30.50 -12.72
N GLY A 645 -18.25 31.05 -11.51
CA GLY A 645 -19.43 30.94 -10.65
C GLY A 645 -19.45 29.75 -9.68
N LEU A 646 -18.32 29.05 -9.53
CA LEU A 646 -18.16 27.90 -8.64
C LEU A 646 -17.24 28.21 -7.44
N LEU A 647 -17.81 28.25 -6.25
CA LEU A 647 -17.11 28.42 -4.98
C LEU A 647 -16.65 27.06 -4.43
N TYR A 648 -15.36 26.94 -4.14
CA TYR A 648 -14.79 25.83 -3.38
C TYR A 648 -14.80 26.14 -1.88
N GLN A 649 -15.24 25.17 -1.08
CA GLN A 649 -15.27 25.22 0.37
C GLN A 649 -14.64 23.94 0.94
N PRO A 650 -13.31 23.94 1.22
CA PRO A 650 -12.58 22.72 1.59
C PRO A 650 -13.04 22.08 2.90
N ALA A 651 -13.68 22.85 3.78
CA ALA A 651 -14.15 22.43 5.11
C ALA A 651 -15.59 21.89 5.11
N SER A 652 -16.25 21.77 3.96
CA SER A 652 -17.64 21.30 3.88
C SER A 652 -17.77 20.19 2.85
N TYR A 653 -18.48 19.10 3.19
CA TYR A 653 -18.88 18.10 2.21
C TYR A 653 -20.39 18.22 1.93
N PRO A 654 -20.81 18.41 0.66
CA PRO A 654 -20.01 18.55 -0.57
C PRO A 654 -19.16 19.84 -0.61
N TYR A 655 -18.07 19.88 -1.38
CA TYR A 655 -17.09 20.99 -1.35
C TYR A 655 -17.38 22.15 -2.32
N PHE A 656 -18.31 21.97 -3.24
CA PHE A 656 -18.51 22.90 -4.35
C PHE A 656 -19.91 23.48 -4.32
N PHE A 657 -19.99 24.82 -4.35
CA PHE A 657 -21.22 25.60 -4.19
C PHE A 657 -21.31 26.71 -5.23
N PRO A 658 -22.49 27.21 -5.57
CA PRO A 658 -22.61 28.44 -6.34
C PRO A 658 -22.00 29.63 -5.57
N VAL A 659 -21.33 30.55 -6.27
CA VAL A 659 -20.81 31.79 -5.66
C VAL A 659 -21.93 32.58 -4.98
N GLY A 660 -21.64 33.07 -3.77
CA GLY A 660 -22.61 33.78 -2.91
C GLY A 660 -23.35 32.88 -1.92
N THR A 661 -23.09 31.56 -1.92
CA THR A 661 -23.64 30.63 -0.92
C THR A 661 -23.06 30.92 0.47
N THR A 662 -23.92 31.03 1.48
CA THR A 662 -23.53 31.23 2.89
C THR A 662 -23.89 30.05 3.79
N ASP A 663 -24.76 29.14 3.32
CA ASP A 663 -25.13 27.89 3.99
C ASP A 663 -24.62 26.70 3.15
N PHE A 664 -23.55 26.06 3.63
CA PHE A 664 -22.83 24.99 2.94
C PHE A 664 -23.43 23.60 3.19
N SER A 665 -24.76 23.51 3.15
CA SER A 665 -25.49 22.24 3.27
C SER A 665 -25.57 21.49 1.93
N ARG A 666 -25.72 20.17 1.97
CA ARG A 666 -25.87 19.33 0.75
C ARG A 666 -26.99 19.82 -0.18
N ALA A 667 -28.04 20.44 0.36
CA ALA A 667 -29.14 20.99 -0.42
C ALA A 667 -28.72 22.15 -1.34
N ASN A 668 -27.67 22.89 -0.96
CA ASN A 668 -27.17 24.06 -1.68
C ASN A 668 -25.93 23.74 -2.55
N ALA A 669 -25.51 22.48 -2.60
CA ALA A 669 -24.36 22.07 -3.40
C ALA A 669 -24.54 22.41 -4.89
N ALA A 670 -23.44 22.75 -5.56
CA ALA A 670 -23.44 23.16 -6.96
C ALA A 670 -23.87 22.02 -7.88
N LYS A 671 -24.57 22.40 -8.96
CA LYS A 671 -24.90 21.55 -10.10
C LYS A 671 -23.89 21.87 -11.22
N LEU A 672 -22.93 20.97 -11.41
CA LEU A 672 -21.74 21.23 -12.24
C LEU A 672 -22.02 21.00 -13.73
N THR A 673 -21.41 21.79 -14.59
CA THR A 673 -21.21 21.44 -16.01
C THR A 673 -20.16 20.34 -16.14
N ALA A 674 -20.02 19.71 -17.32
CA ALA A 674 -18.97 18.70 -17.55
C ALA A 674 -17.57 19.30 -17.35
N LYS A 675 -17.38 20.53 -17.82
CA LYS A 675 -16.15 21.32 -17.69
C LYS A 675 -15.80 21.58 -16.23
N GLN A 676 -16.78 22.09 -15.47
CA GLN A 676 -16.64 22.31 -14.03
C GLN A 676 -16.38 21.03 -13.25
N LEU A 677 -16.99 19.90 -13.63
CA LEU A 677 -16.75 18.62 -12.96
C LEU A 677 -15.29 18.16 -13.09
N ARG A 678 -14.70 18.29 -14.29
CA ARG A 678 -13.29 17.92 -14.56
C ARG A 678 -12.33 18.79 -13.76
N ALA A 679 -12.49 20.11 -13.84
CA ALA A 679 -11.65 21.06 -13.13
C ALA A 679 -11.82 20.98 -11.60
N ALA A 680 -13.05 20.83 -11.10
CA ALA A 680 -13.32 20.64 -9.66
C ALA A 680 -12.72 19.32 -9.14
N TYR A 681 -12.74 18.27 -9.96
CA TYR A 681 -12.11 16.99 -9.62
C TYR A 681 -10.59 17.15 -9.50
N ASN A 682 -9.93 17.79 -10.46
CA ASN A 682 -8.49 18.05 -10.42
C ASN A 682 -8.07 18.96 -9.26
N LEU A 683 -8.86 20.01 -8.96
CA LEU A 683 -8.64 20.83 -7.76
C LEU A 683 -8.68 19.99 -6.49
N GLN A 684 -9.64 19.07 -6.39
CA GLN A 684 -9.76 18.18 -5.25
C GLN A 684 -8.58 17.20 -5.17
N VAL A 685 -8.14 16.63 -6.29
CA VAL A 685 -6.96 15.73 -6.34
C VAL A 685 -5.74 16.45 -5.79
N ALA A 686 -5.43 17.63 -6.31
CA ALA A 686 -4.29 18.44 -5.85
C ALA A 686 -4.43 18.87 -4.37
N SER A 687 -5.66 19.13 -3.91
CA SER A 687 -5.92 19.61 -2.54
C SER A 687 -5.98 18.51 -1.48
N LYS A 688 -6.20 17.24 -1.85
CA LYS A 688 -6.42 16.13 -0.91
C LYS A 688 -5.24 15.18 -0.78
N ASP A 689 -4.13 15.48 -1.46
CA ASP A 689 -2.82 14.92 -1.18
C ASP A 689 -1.89 16.02 -0.63
N PRO A 690 -1.68 16.09 0.70
CA PRO A 690 -0.77 17.07 1.31
C PRO A 690 0.67 16.96 0.82
N GLY A 691 1.06 15.78 0.32
CA GLY A 691 2.39 15.51 -0.23
C GLY A 691 2.46 15.65 -1.75
N ALA A 692 1.44 16.21 -2.41
CA ALA A 692 1.35 16.28 -3.88
C ALA A 692 2.62 16.83 -4.56
N TYR A 693 3.22 17.85 -3.94
CA TYR A 693 4.46 18.50 -4.41
C TYR A 693 5.70 17.60 -4.34
N ALA A 694 5.71 16.60 -3.45
CA ALA A 694 6.80 15.65 -3.27
C ALA A 694 6.53 14.32 -3.98
N HIS A 695 5.26 13.89 -4.03
CA HIS A 695 4.87 12.65 -4.69
C HIS A 695 4.96 12.76 -6.21
N ASN A 696 4.47 13.85 -6.82
CA ASN A 696 4.57 14.10 -8.26
C ASN A 696 4.16 15.54 -8.62
N GLY A 697 4.98 16.53 -8.23
CA GLY A 697 4.64 17.95 -8.41
C GLY A 697 4.38 18.34 -9.86
N THR A 698 5.14 17.79 -10.82
CA THR A 698 4.98 18.09 -12.25
C THR A 698 3.64 17.58 -12.79
N TYR A 699 3.25 16.34 -12.48
CA TYR A 699 1.93 15.81 -12.84
C TYR A 699 0.79 16.69 -12.31
N ILE A 700 0.92 17.17 -11.07
CA ILE A 700 -0.08 18.04 -10.43
C ILE A 700 -0.13 19.42 -11.09
N ILE A 701 1.02 19.99 -11.48
CA ILE A 701 1.06 21.24 -12.24
C ILE A 701 0.39 21.06 -13.60
N GLU A 702 0.67 19.99 -14.33
CA GLU A 702 0.08 19.71 -15.65
C GLU A 702 -1.46 19.64 -15.60
N ILE A 703 -2.01 18.90 -14.62
CA ILE A 703 -3.48 18.76 -14.47
C ILE A 703 -4.13 20.05 -13.97
N LEU A 704 -3.44 20.85 -13.15
CA LEU A 704 -3.93 22.17 -12.74
C LEU A 704 -3.89 23.17 -13.90
N TYR A 705 -2.80 23.23 -14.66
CA TYR A 705 -2.64 24.07 -15.85
C TYR A 705 -3.76 23.80 -16.86
N ASP A 706 -3.96 22.53 -17.24
CA ASP A 706 -4.97 22.17 -18.23
C ASP A 706 -6.40 22.43 -17.70
N SER A 707 -6.63 22.35 -16.38
CA SER A 707 -7.92 22.72 -15.76
C SER A 707 -8.18 24.23 -15.81
N ILE A 708 -7.14 25.05 -15.58
CA ILE A 708 -7.20 26.51 -15.71
C ILE A 708 -7.43 26.90 -17.17
N GLU A 709 -6.69 26.28 -18.10
CA GLU A 709 -6.84 26.50 -19.55
C GLU A 709 -8.24 26.09 -20.00
N ASP A 710 -8.74 24.94 -19.56
CA ASP A 710 -10.09 24.50 -19.88
C ASP A 710 -11.05 25.59 -19.43
N ILE A 711 -11.16 25.90 -18.12
CA ILE A 711 -12.14 26.84 -17.57
C ILE A 711 -11.99 28.26 -18.15
N GLY A 712 -10.80 28.86 -18.04
CA GLY A 712 -10.54 30.27 -18.32
C GLY A 712 -9.99 30.58 -19.73
N GLY A 713 -9.65 29.56 -20.51
CA GLY A 713 -9.03 29.70 -21.84
C GLY A 713 -7.54 30.09 -21.78
N ALA A 714 -6.93 30.27 -22.96
CA ALA A 714 -5.50 30.56 -23.09
C ALA A 714 -5.02 31.82 -22.33
N ALA A 715 -5.92 32.79 -22.09
CA ALA A 715 -5.59 33.99 -21.33
C ALA A 715 -5.39 33.71 -19.83
N ALA A 716 -6.05 32.69 -19.28
CA ALA A 716 -5.95 32.33 -17.86
C ALA A 716 -4.63 31.62 -17.52
N VAL A 717 -3.99 31.02 -18.51
CA VAL A 717 -2.67 30.37 -18.37
C VAL A 717 -1.52 31.20 -18.97
N ALA A 718 -1.80 32.44 -19.36
CA ALA A 718 -0.77 33.32 -19.90
C ALA A 718 0.28 33.64 -18.82
N GLY A 719 1.53 33.26 -19.08
CA GLY A 719 2.65 33.43 -18.14
C GLY A 719 2.91 32.23 -17.24
N LEU A 720 2.04 31.22 -17.22
CA LEU A 720 2.26 29.96 -16.50
C LEU A 720 3.11 29.01 -17.35
N THR A 721 3.85 28.12 -16.69
CA THR A 721 4.56 27.02 -17.35
C THR A 721 3.86 25.70 -17.04
N ARG A 722 3.61 24.88 -18.07
CA ARG A 722 2.98 23.55 -17.91
C ARG A 722 4.01 22.46 -17.62
N ASP A 723 5.03 22.39 -18.45
CA ASP A 723 5.94 21.24 -18.52
C ASP A 723 7.31 21.57 -17.90
N ALA A 724 7.96 20.56 -17.34
CA ALA A 724 9.33 20.68 -16.84
C ALA A 724 10.33 20.91 -18.00
N SER A 725 11.58 21.24 -17.67
CA SER A 725 12.59 21.55 -18.70
C SER A 725 13.42 20.34 -19.12
N GLY A 726 13.60 20.18 -20.44
CA GLY A 726 14.64 19.31 -21.00
C GLY A 726 14.42 17.83 -20.68
N HIS A 727 15.44 17.15 -20.15
CA HIS A 727 15.35 15.73 -19.85
C HIS A 727 14.39 15.39 -18.69
N PHE A 728 13.93 16.39 -17.94
CA PHE A 728 12.95 16.21 -16.85
C PHE A 728 11.50 16.41 -17.32
N ASP A 729 11.28 16.79 -18.58
CA ASP A 729 9.94 16.89 -19.19
C ASP A 729 9.34 15.50 -19.43
N ALA A 730 8.83 14.88 -18.38
CA ALA A 730 8.25 13.54 -18.42
C ALA A 730 7.00 13.43 -19.30
N ALA A 731 6.25 14.52 -19.47
CA ALA A 731 5.07 14.59 -20.33
C ALA A 731 5.41 14.80 -21.82
N GLY A 732 6.66 15.15 -22.12
CA GLY A 732 7.14 15.35 -23.49
C GLY A 732 7.09 14.07 -24.33
N GLU A 733 6.84 14.24 -25.64
CA GLU A 733 6.82 13.15 -26.62
C GLU A 733 8.03 12.21 -26.57
N PRO A 734 9.28 12.68 -26.31
CA PRO A 734 10.43 11.79 -26.18
C PRO A 734 10.28 10.73 -25.09
N PHE A 735 9.41 10.91 -24.10
CA PHE A 735 9.21 9.95 -23.01
C PHE A 735 7.84 9.28 -23.03
N ARG A 736 6.86 9.80 -23.79
CA ARG A 736 5.47 9.31 -23.80
C ARG A 736 5.06 8.52 -25.04
N HIS A 737 5.95 8.40 -26.03
CA HIS A 737 5.67 7.72 -27.30
C HIS A 737 5.05 6.31 -27.16
N TRP A 738 5.44 5.58 -26.12
CA TRP A 738 5.09 4.17 -25.84
C TRP A 738 3.86 4.01 -24.94
N ASP A 739 3.18 5.09 -24.55
CA ASP A 739 2.02 4.99 -23.64
C ASP A 739 0.87 4.17 -24.24
N GLY A 740 0.73 4.20 -25.57
CA GLY A 740 -0.21 3.33 -26.28
C GLY A 740 0.22 1.86 -26.39
N ASP A 741 1.52 1.60 -26.28
CA ASP A 741 2.12 0.26 -26.36
C ASP A 741 2.19 -0.41 -24.97
N GLY A 742 2.16 0.38 -23.89
CA GLY A 742 2.16 -0.09 -22.50
C GLY A 742 3.53 -0.53 -21.97
N GLU A 743 4.56 -0.54 -22.81
CA GLU A 743 5.96 -0.82 -22.44
C GLU A 743 6.94 -0.16 -23.42
N MET A 744 8.17 0.12 -22.95
CA MET A 744 9.24 0.62 -23.80
C MET A 744 10.19 -0.50 -24.24
N SER A 745 10.56 -0.53 -25.53
CA SER A 745 11.59 -1.47 -26.00
C SER A 745 12.97 -1.16 -25.42
N THR A 746 13.77 -2.19 -25.14
CA THR A 746 15.17 -2.05 -24.68
C THR A 746 16.04 -1.22 -25.63
N SER A 747 15.72 -1.24 -26.93
CA SER A 747 16.46 -0.48 -27.95
C SER A 747 16.25 1.04 -27.85
N CYS A 748 15.11 1.48 -27.30
CA CYS A 748 14.77 2.89 -27.08
C CYS A 748 15.18 3.34 -25.67
N ALA A 749 15.06 2.45 -24.70
CA ALA A 749 15.27 2.71 -23.27
C ALA A 749 16.64 3.28 -22.92
N LYS A 750 17.68 2.97 -23.70
CA LYS A 750 19.02 3.57 -23.58
C LYS A 750 18.99 5.10 -23.43
N CYS A 751 18.06 5.77 -24.09
CA CYS A 751 18.01 7.24 -24.15
C CYS A 751 16.68 7.83 -23.68
N HIS A 752 15.66 7.00 -23.50
CA HIS A 752 14.31 7.44 -23.19
C HIS A 752 13.80 6.91 -21.85
N SER A 753 14.65 6.25 -21.05
CA SER A 753 14.32 5.82 -19.70
C SER A 753 15.52 5.99 -18.75
N SER A 754 15.26 6.36 -17.49
CA SER A 754 16.30 6.44 -16.46
C SER A 754 17.02 5.09 -16.27
N GLU A 755 16.23 4.02 -16.13
CA GLU A 755 16.69 2.64 -15.93
C GLU A 755 17.55 2.17 -17.12
N GLY A 756 17.08 2.37 -18.35
CA GLY A 756 17.80 1.98 -19.56
C GLY A 756 19.07 2.79 -19.79
N ALA A 757 19.08 4.09 -19.47
CA ALA A 757 20.28 4.91 -19.53
C ALA A 757 21.33 4.41 -18.50
N ALA A 758 20.90 4.22 -17.25
CA ALA A 758 21.75 3.70 -16.17
C ALA A 758 22.34 2.32 -16.49
N ALA A 759 21.50 1.39 -16.98
CA ALA A 759 21.91 0.06 -17.41
C ALA A 759 22.90 0.13 -18.57
N PHE A 760 22.63 0.95 -19.59
CA PHE A 760 23.53 1.08 -20.74
C PHE A 760 24.89 1.63 -20.32
N PHE A 761 24.94 2.67 -19.50
CA PHE A 761 26.21 3.26 -19.06
C PHE A 761 27.03 2.30 -18.18
N THR A 762 26.37 1.37 -17.49
CA THR A 762 27.02 0.39 -16.62
C THR A 762 27.46 -0.86 -17.38
N ASN A 763 26.56 -1.40 -18.22
CA ASN A 763 26.67 -2.72 -18.82
C ASN A 763 26.93 -2.69 -20.34
N GLY A 764 26.84 -1.52 -20.98
CA GLY A 764 26.94 -1.34 -22.43
C GLY A 764 25.73 -1.87 -23.22
N THR A 765 24.72 -2.42 -22.54
CA THR A 765 23.51 -3.00 -23.12
C THR A 765 22.31 -2.76 -22.20
N VAL A 766 21.10 -2.85 -22.75
CA VAL A 766 19.84 -2.80 -22.01
C VAL A 766 19.07 -4.07 -22.32
N THR A 767 18.53 -4.70 -21.29
CA THR A 767 17.76 -5.94 -21.31
C THR A 767 16.43 -5.73 -20.59
N ALA A 768 15.46 -6.62 -20.81
CA ALA A 768 14.16 -6.52 -20.14
C ALA A 768 14.26 -6.65 -18.62
N ALA A 769 15.33 -7.30 -18.11
CA ALA A 769 15.58 -7.45 -16.67
C ALA A 769 16.08 -6.16 -16.00
N ASP A 770 16.44 -5.13 -16.80
CA ASP A 770 16.88 -3.84 -16.27
C ASP A 770 15.72 -2.91 -15.91
N PHE A 771 14.47 -3.26 -16.25
CA PHE A 771 13.28 -2.48 -15.93
C PHE A 771 12.57 -3.03 -14.70
N THR A 772 12.08 -2.13 -13.85
CA THR A 772 11.09 -2.48 -12.83
C THR A 772 9.75 -2.82 -13.49
N GLU A 773 9.03 -3.77 -12.89
CA GLU A 773 7.80 -4.31 -13.49
C GLU A 773 6.68 -3.28 -13.60
N TYR A 774 6.63 -2.32 -12.68
CA TYR A 774 5.62 -1.27 -12.67
C TYR A 774 5.94 -0.08 -13.58
N THR A 775 7.21 0.17 -13.94
CA THR A 775 7.54 1.17 -14.97
C THR A 775 7.50 0.57 -16.37
N LYS A 776 7.94 -0.68 -16.55
CA LYS A 776 8.14 -1.29 -17.89
C LYS A 776 8.99 -0.40 -18.82
N GLY A 777 9.95 0.32 -18.23
CA GLY A 777 10.81 1.29 -18.92
C GLY A 777 10.13 2.64 -19.25
N ILE A 778 8.88 2.86 -18.83
CA ILE A 778 8.13 4.12 -18.98
C ILE A 778 8.46 5.04 -17.79
N SER A 779 9.55 5.79 -17.88
CA SER A 779 10.05 6.65 -16.79
C SER A 779 9.44 8.06 -16.78
N ALA A 780 9.65 8.78 -15.68
CA ALA A 780 9.37 10.22 -15.57
C ALA A 780 10.49 11.10 -16.17
N GLY A 781 10.90 10.82 -17.41
CA GLY A 781 12.06 11.48 -18.03
C GLY A 781 13.37 10.77 -17.72
N LEU A 782 14.49 11.50 -17.68
CA LEU A 782 15.77 10.98 -17.17
C LEU A 782 16.00 11.50 -15.74
N SER A 783 15.90 10.60 -14.76
CA SER A 783 16.19 10.89 -13.37
C SER A 783 17.68 11.15 -13.12
N CYS A 784 18.02 11.63 -11.93
CA CYS A 784 19.40 11.91 -11.53
C CYS A 784 20.34 10.71 -11.78
N GLU A 785 19.86 9.50 -11.50
CA GLU A 785 20.63 8.26 -11.60
C GLU A 785 20.90 7.81 -13.05
N ALA A 786 20.21 8.41 -14.03
CA ALA A 786 20.55 8.21 -15.44
C ALA A 786 22.00 8.64 -15.71
N CYS A 787 22.45 9.75 -15.12
CA CYS A 787 23.79 10.31 -15.34
C CYS A 787 24.70 10.25 -14.11
N HIS A 788 24.13 10.16 -12.92
CA HIS A 788 24.87 10.12 -11.66
C HIS A 788 24.86 8.73 -11.02
N THR A 789 25.83 8.49 -10.14
CA THR A 789 25.94 7.29 -9.31
C THR A 789 25.99 7.68 -7.83
N ALA A 790 25.39 6.83 -7.00
CA ALA A 790 25.49 6.94 -5.55
C ALA A 790 26.96 6.95 -5.04
N PRO A 791 27.23 7.53 -3.86
CA PRO A 791 26.23 8.11 -2.96
C PRO A 791 25.91 9.58 -3.32
N PHE A 792 24.65 9.97 -3.13
CA PHE A 792 24.17 11.35 -3.27
C PHE A 792 24.41 12.13 -1.96
N GLU A 793 25.66 12.19 -1.48
CA GLU A 793 25.96 12.76 -0.15
C GLU A 793 26.05 14.28 -0.16
N GLY A 794 25.11 14.94 0.52
CA GLY A 794 25.21 16.32 1.00
C GLY A 794 25.24 17.41 -0.08
N ALA A 795 24.55 18.53 0.16
CA ALA A 795 24.53 19.68 -0.75
C ALA A 795 25.92 20.29 -1.09
N ALA A 796 27.00 19.84 -0.44
CA ALA A 796 28.36 20.30 -0.66
C ALA A 796 29.21 19.41 -1.62
N ALA A 797 28.76 18.19 -1.97
CA ALA A 797 29.45 17.32 -2.92
C ALA A 797 28.53 16.96 -4.09
N SER A 798 28.93 17.29 -5.32
CA SER A 798 28.19 16.84 -6.49
C SER A 798 28.29 15.31 -6.59
N PRO A 799 27.16 14.58 -6.75
CA PRO A 799 27.20 13.13 -6.89
C PRO A 799 28.08 12.73 -8.06
N ALA A 800 28.79 11.61 -7.92
CA ALA A 800 29.67 11.11 -8.96
C ALA A 800 28.89 10.91 -10.26
N ARG A 801 29.51 11.25 -11.39
CA ARG A 801 28.91 11.06 -12.71
C ARG A 801 29.36 9.75 -13.31
N ARG A 802 28.46 9.08 -14.02
CA ARG A 802 28.77 7.87 -14.79
C ARG A 802 29.91 8.16 -15.77
N GLN A 803 30.77 7.17 -15.96
CA GLN A 803 31.94 7.31 -16.82
C GLN A 803 31.85 6.31 -17.97
N LEU A 804 32.27 6.76 -19.15
CA LEU A 804 32.42 5.92 -20.33
C LEU A 804 33.85 6.05 -20.83
N THR A 805 34.42 4.93 -21.25
CA THR A 805 35.77 4.91 -21.85
C THR A 805 35.74 5.12 -23.36
N ALA A 806 34.61 4.83 -24.01
CA ALA A 806 34.41 5.00 -25.43
C ALA A 806 32.92 5.18 -25.79
N VAL A 807 32.65 5.77 -26.95
CA VAL A 807 31.32 5.87 -27.58
C VAL A 807 31.39 5.32 -28.99
N THR A 808 30.51 4.38 -29.33
CA THR A 808 30.45 3.74 -30.66
C THR A 808 29.30 4.32 -31.48
N PHE A 809 29.64 4.94 -32.60
CA PHE A 809 28.67 5.53 -33.53
C PHE A 809 28.08 4.46 -34.46
N PRO A 810 26.89 4.70 -35.06
CA PRO A 810 26.27 3.75 -35.99
C PRO A 810 27.12 3.43 -37.23
N SER A 811 28.13 4.26 -37.54
CA SER A 811 29.12 3.98 -38.59
C SER A 811 30.16 2.92 -38.22
N GLY A 812 30.18 2.48 -36.95
CA GLY A 812 31.21 1.59 -36.40
C GLY A 812 32.46 2.34 -35.93
N VAL A 813 32.50 3.67 -36.07
CA VAL A 813 33.58 4.49 -35.52
C VAL A 813 33.46 4.55 -34.01
N VAL A 814 34.61 4.36 -33.33
CA VAL A 814 34.71 4.42 -31.87
C VAL A 814 35.49 5.68 -31.50
N LEU A 815 34.86 6.55 -30.71
CA LEU A 815 35.51 7.70 -30.09
C LEU A 815 35.92 7.35 -28.66
N ASP A 816 37.11 7.76 -28.25
CA ASP A 816 37.67 7.52 -26.92
C ASP A 816 38.67 8.63 -26.52
N ALA A 817 39.33 8.47 -25.38
CA ALA A 817 40.31 9.43 -24.89
C ALA A 817 41.56 9.60 -25.81
N THR A 818 41.82 8.67 -26.73
CA THR A 818 42.98 8.73 -27.64
C THR A 818 42.71 9.60 -28.87
N ASN A 819 41.46 9.66 -29.33
CA ASN A 819 41.07 10.38 -30.54
C ASN A 819 40.07 11.53 -30.29
N ALA A 820 39.52 11.64 -29.08
CA ALA A 820 38.59 12.68 -28.66
C ALA A 820 38.81 13.15 -27.22
N ALA A 821 40.07 13.23 -26.77
CA ALA A 821 40.47 13.51 -25.38
C ALA A 821 39.63 14.58 -24.63
N PRO A 822 39.33 15.78 -25.20
CA PRO A 822 38.54 16.78 -24.48
C PRO A 822 37.14 16.30 -24.07
N PHE A 823 36.46 15.54 -24.93
CA PHE A 823 35.09 15.02 -24.69
C PHE A 823 35.05 13.88 -23.68
N PHE A 824 36.19 13.24 -23.43
CA PHE A 824 36.36 12.20 -22.43
C PHE A 824 36.98 12.73 -21.13
N ALA A 825 37.48 13.97 -21.14
CA ALA A 825 37.91 14.70 -19.95
C ALA A 825 36.71 15.31 -19.18
N ASP A 826 35.55 15.43 -19.82
CA ASP A 826 34.29 15.91 -19.21
C ASP A 826 33.11 14.97 -19.49
N ASP A 827 31.88 15.44 -19.24
CA ASP A 827 30.65 14.64 -19.33
C ASP A 827 30.08 14.50 -20.75
N SER A 828 30.72 15.09 -21.76
CA SER A 828 30.22 15.06 -23.14
C SER A 828 30.08 13.64 -23.70
N LYS A 829 30.91 12.71 -23.22
CA LYS A 829 30.78 11.27 -23.48
C LYS A 829 29.40 10.70 -23.15
N LEU A 830 28.73 11.19 -22.10
CA LEU A 830 27.37 10.78 -21.74
C LEU A 830 26.38 11.32 -22.78
N CYS A 831 26.47 12.60 -23.13
CA CYS A 831 25.61 13.24 -24.12
C CYS A 831 25.70 12.57 -25.49
N MET A 832 26.94 12.30 -25.96
CA MET A 832 27.20 11.68 -27.25
C MET A 832 26.60 10.27 -27.36
N THR A 833 26.39 9.58 -26.25
CA THR A 833 25.84 8.22 -26.25
C THR A 833 24.40 8.17 -26.77
N CYS A 834 23.65 9.26 -26.59
CA CYS A 834 22.27 9.40 -27.10
C CYS A 834 22.17 10.32 -28.30
N HIS A 835 22.88 11.45 -28.28
CA HIS A 835 22.89 12.43 -29.37
C HIS A 835 23.82 12.06 -30.54
N GLN A 836 24.21 10.78 -30.68
CA GLN A 836 24.99 10.23 -31.81
C GLN A 836 24.15 9.90 -33.06
N GLY A 837 22.82 9.96 -32.95
CA GLY A 837 21.92 9.41 -33.95
C GLY A 837 21.90 7.88 -33.96
N ARG A 838 20.93 7.31 -34.67
CA ARG A 838 20.74 5.85 -34.79
C ARG A 838 21.17 5.28 -36.13
N GLU A 839 21.40 6.13 -37.12
CA GLU A 839 21.79 5.72 -38.47
C GLU A 839 23.01 6.48 -38.96
N SER A 840 23.64 5.99 -40.01
CA SER A 840 24.82 6.59 -40.64
C SER A 840 24.83 6.39 -42.14
N MET A 841 25.86 6.93 -42.81
CA MET A 841 26.16 6.59 -44.21
C MET A 841 26.18 5.07 -44.46
N ASN A 842 26.74 4.27 -43.53
CA ASN A 842 26.83 2.82 -43.69
C ASN A 842 25.46 2.15 -43.70
N THR A 843 24.49 2.66 -42.93
CA THR A 843 23.11 2.17 -42.98
C THR A 843 22.52 2.40 -44.36
N VAL A 844 22.68 3.62 -44.90
CA VAL A 844 22.14 4.00 -46.21
C VAL A 844 22.79 3.17 -47.32
N ASP A 845 24.11 3.00 -47.30
CA ASP A 845 24.82 2.16 -48.27
C ASP A 845 24.37 0.69 -48.20
N SER A 846 24.17 0.16 -47.00
CA SER A 846 23.66 -1.21 -46.82
C SER A 846 22.27 -1.39 -47.42
N LYS A 847 21.38 -0.40 -47.24
CA LYS A 847 20.04 -0.38 -47.87
C LYS A 847 20.11 -0.30 -49.38
N ILE A 848 20.98 0.55 -49.92
CA ILE A 848 21.20 0.69 -51.38
C ILE A 848 21.71 -0.64 -51.96
N ALA A 849 22.69 -1.26 -51.31
CA ALA A 849 23.25 -2.54 -51.75
C ALA A 849 22.21 -3.67 -51.72
N ALA A 850 21.27 -3.63 -50.77
CA ALA A 850 20.15 -4.56 -50.68
C ALA A 850 18.99 -4.24 -51.64
N GLY A 851 19.04 -3.12 -52.37
CA GLY A 851 17.93 -2.67 -53.23
C GLY A 851 16.68 -2.22 -52.45
N SER A 852 16.83 -1.86 -51.17
CA SER A 852 15.74 -1.44 -50.29
C SER A 852 15.76 0.08 -50.12
N PHE A 853 14.86 0.78 -50.80
CA PHE A 853 14.85 2.25 -50.83
C PHE A 853 13.90 2.89 -49.80
N GLY A 854 13.42 2.15 -48.80
CA GLY A 854 12.61 2.73 -47.72
C GLY A 854 13.38 3.78 -46.93
N PHE A 855 12.71 4.87 -46.56
CA PHE A 855 13.31 6.01 -45.84
C PHE A 855 14.12 5.58 -44.61
N THR A 856 15.20 6.29 -44.35
CA THR A 856 16.09 6.09 -43.20
C THR A 856 16.11 7.38 -42.39
N ASN A 857 15.90 7.27 -41.08
CA ASN A 857 15.89 8.42 -40.19
C ASN A 857 17.15 8.39 -39.31
N ILE A 858 17.98 9.43 -39.34
CA ILE A 858 19.14 9.55 -38.43
C ILE A 858 18.74 9.58 -36.95
N HIS A 859 17.44 9.80 -36.65
CA HIS A 859 16.86 10.01 -35.33
C HIS A 859 17.13 11.43 -34.79
N TYR A 860 16.27 11.90 -33.89
CA TYR A 860 16.19 13.32 -33.50
C TYR A 860 17.40 13.78 -32.67
N PHE A 861 17.77 15.05 -32.83
CA PHE A 861 18.86 15.72 -32.08
C PHE A 861 20.20 14.99 -32.16
N ALA A 862 20.62 14.59 -33.37
CA ALA A 862 21.88 13.89 -33.63
C ALA A 862 23.12 14.82 -33.60
N ALA A 863 23.22 15.65 -32.56
CA ALA A 863 24.22 16.71 -32.43
C ALA A 863 25.65 16.19 -32.54
N ALA A 864 25.97 15.08 -31.88
CA ALA A 864 27.31 14.49 -31.95
C ALA A 864 27.65 13.98 -33.37
N ALA A 865 26.65 13.48 -34.11
CA ALA A 865 26.86 13.03 -35.49
C ALA A 865 27.25 14.20 -36.42
N SER A 866 26.66 15.38 -36.22
CA SER A 866 27.01 16.60 -36.96
C SER A 866 28.31 17.21 -36.47
N PHE A 867 28.51 17.30 -35.16
CA PHE A 867 29.68 17.94 -34.55
C PHE A 867 30.97 17.28 -34.99
N PHE A 868 31.03 15.94 -35.00
CA PHE A 868 32.20 15.19 -35.45
C PHE A 868 32.29 15.03 -36.98
N GLY A 869 31.22 15.36 -37.71
CA GLY A 869 31.22 15.47 -39.17
C GLY A 869 31.76 14.22 -39.88
N ASP A 870 32.81 14.43 -40.69
CA ASP A 870 33.47 13.38 -41.46
C ASP A 870 34.03 12.23 -40.63
N GLU A 871 34.41 12.48 -39.37
CA GLU A 871 35.03 11.46 -38.52
C GLU A 871 34.07 10.32 -38.22
N VAL A 872 32.77 10.62 -38.04
CA VAL A 872 31.76 9.63 -37.63
C VAL A 872 30.74 9.31 -38.71
N LYS A 873 30.73 10.06 -39.84
CA LYS A 873 29.90 9.78 -41.03
C LYS A 873 28.40 9.67 -40.74
N GLY A 874 27.90 10.57 -39.90
CA GLY A 874 26.47 10.68 -39.59
C GLY A 874 25.62 10.95 -40.82
N GLY A 875 26.00 11.92 -41.64
CA GLY A 875 25.40 12.23 -42.94
C GLY A 875 25.91 11.35 -44.07
N TYR A 876 25.15 11.27 -45.16
CA TYR A 876 25.58 10.58 -46.38
C TYR A 876 26.57 11.42 -47.16
N GLN A 877 27.78 10.89 -47.35
CA GLN A 877 28.87 11.56 -48.05
C GLN A 877 29.05 11.00 -49.46
N TYR A 878 29.28 11.89 -50.43
CA TYR A 878 29.37 11.51 -51.83
C TYR A 878 30.82 11.21 -52.24
N ALA A 879 31.00 10.20 -53.10
CA ALA A 879 32.31 9.74 -53.53
C ALA A 879 33.11 10.85 -54.24
N GLY A 880 34.41 10.96 -53.92
CA GLY A 880 35.29 11.98 -54.51
C GLY A 880 35.10 13.39 -53.98
N LYS A 881 34.27 13.57 -52.93
CA LYS A 881 34.10 14.83 -52.20
C LYS A 881 34.82 14.78 -50.86
N THR A 882 35.19 15.95 -50.37
CA THR A 882 35.75 16.14 -49.02
C THR A 882 34.69 16.80 -48.14
N TYR A 883 34.59 16.33 -46.91
CA TYR A 883 33.66 16.83 -45.91
C TYR A 883 34.42 17.39 -44.71
N ALA A 884 33.84 18.40 -44.05
CA ALA A 884 34.38 18.92 -42.81
C ALA A 884 34.40 17.82 -41.74
N GLY A 885 35.54 17.66 -41.07
CA GLY A 885 35.70 16.80 -39.90
C GLY A 885 35.06 17.42 -38.65
N ARG A 886 35.58 17.07 -37.48
CA ARG A 886 35.09 17.64 -36.22
C ARG A 886 35.16 19.16 -36.21
N MET A 887 34.10 19.78 -35.69
CA MET A 887 34.05 21.21 -35.51
C MET A 887 35.20 21.69 -34.61
N SER A 888 35.96 22.63 -35.12
CA SER A 888 37.03 23.31 -34.40
C SER A 888 36.69 24.79 -34.38
N PHE A 889 36.37 25.32 -33.19
CA PHE A 889 36.17 26.75 -33.04
C PHE A 889 37.49 27.52 -33.27
N PRO A 890 37.43 28.80 -33.68
CA PRO A 890 38.61 29.64 -33.87
C PRO A 890 39.53 29.66 -32.65
N VAL A 891 40.78 30.08 -32.88
CA VAL A 891 41.84 30.11 -31.87
C VAL A 891 41.38 30.90 -30.63
N GLU A 892 40.60 31.97 -30.78
CA GLU A 892 40.07 32.73 -29.63
C GLU A 892 39.21 31.89 -28.68
N HIS A 893 38.36 30.99 -29.17
CA HIS A 893 37.57 30.07 -28.32
C HIS A 893 38.43 29.01 -27.65
N THR A 894 39.54 28.61 -28.26
CA THR A 894 40.47 27.64 -27.66
C THR A 894 41.45 28.25 -26.65
N TYR A 895 41.68 29.57 -26.66
CA TYR A 895 42.63 30.25 -25.76
C TYR A 895 41.95 31.04 -24.64
N ILE A 896 40.77 31.62 -24.89
CA ILE A 896 40.06 32.46 -23.91
C ILE A 896 39.06 31.62 -23.10
N THR A 897 38.48 30.59 -23.72
CA THR A 897 37.42 29.75 -23.14
C THR A 897 37.56 28.29 -23.60
N PRO A 898 38.70 27.62 -23.33
CA PRO A 898 38.99 26.28 -23.83
C PRO A 898 37.92 25.23 -23.49
N GLU A 899 37.08 25.51 -22.51
CA GLU A 899 35.94 24.69 -22.12
C GLU A 899 34.83 24.67 -23.20
N LEU A 900 34.67 25.71 -24.03
CA LEU A 900 33.60 25.81 -25.06
C LEU A 900 33.84 24.96 -26.33
N ASN A 901 34.57 23.85 -26.23
CA ASN A 901 34.87 22.96 -27.36
C ASN A 901 34.25 21.56 -27.22
N THR A 902 33.48 21.33 -26.16
CA THR A 902 32.75 20.08 -25.90
C THR A 902 31.26 20.33 -25.72
N CYS A 903 30.47 19.26 -25.60
CA CYS A 903 29.03 19.37 -25.35
C CYS A 903 28.78 19.98 -23.97
N ALA A 904 29.39 19.42 -22.92
CA ALA A 904 29.28 19.92 -21.55
C ALA A 904 29.80 21.37 -21.44
N GLY A 905 30.84 21.66 -22.20
CA GLY A 905 31.45 22.96 -22.38
C GLY A 905 30.50 24.09 -22.78
N CYS A 906 29.43 23.79 -23.54
CA CYS A 906 28.45 24.80 -23.98
C CYS A 906 27.11 24.68 -23.24
N HIS A 907 26.72 23.47 -22.86
CA HIS A 907 25.39 23.17 -22.30
C HIS A 907 25.34 23.08 -20.78
N VAL A 908 26.50 23.15 -20.10
CA VAL A 908 26.63 23.02 -18.65
C VAL A 908 27.64 24.06 -18.08
N VAL A 909 27.86 25.16 -18.81
CA VAL A 909 28.76 26.26 -18.42
C VAL A 909 28.06 27.19 -17.43
N ASP A 910 28.67 27.38 -16.27
CA ASP A 910 28.24 28.28 -15.17
C ASP A 910 26.91 27.92 -14.48
N ALA A 911 27.02 27.30 -13.29
CA ALA A 911 25.95 26.78 -12.43
C ALA A 911 25.07 25.71 -13.13
N PRO A 912 24.83 24.54 -12.51
CA PRO A 912 24.23 23.40 -13.18
C PRO A 912 22.72 23.61 -13.33
N THR A 913 22.29 24.37 -14.34
CA THR A 913 20.86 24.65 -14.60
C THR A 913 20.09 23.39 -14.95
N HIS A 914 20.73 22.29 -15.39
CA HIS A 914 20.10 20.99 -15.68
C HIS A 914 18.91 21.04 -16.67
N ASP A 915 18.60 22.20 -17.22
CA ASP A 915 17.77 22.39 -18.42
C ASP A 915 18.54 22.07 -19.70
N PHE A 916 19.88 21.91 -19.58
CA PHE A 916 20.84 21.67 -20.67
C PHE A 916 20.77 22.70 -21.78
N LYS A 917 20.21 23.88 -21.49
CA LYS A 917 20.19 24.99 -22.44
C LYS A 917 21.58 25.63 -22.45
N PRO A 918 22.10 25.97 -23.63
CA PRO A 918 23.38 26.65 -23.72
C PRO A 918 23.33 28.04 -23.07
N ALA A 919 24.40 28.43 -22.37
CA ALA A 919 24.49 29.70 -21.64
C ALA A 919 24.66 30.91 -22.59
N VAL A 920 23.57 31.34 -23.24
CA VAL A 920 23.59 32.40 -24.27
C VAL A 920 24.22 33.72 -23.78
N ALA A 921 24.00 34.06 -22.50
CA ALA A 921 24.58 35.26 -21.88
C ALA A 921 26.12 35.24 -21.87
N PHE A 922 26.73 34.06 -21.78
CA PHE A 922 28.17 33.90 -21.88
C PHE A 922 28.66 34.27 -23.29
N CYS A 923 27.95 33.83 -24.33
CA CYS A 923 28.26 34.10 -25.73
C CYS A 923 28.18 35.60 -26.06
N SER A 924 27.18 36.30 -25.52
CA SER A 924 26.95 37.74 -25.79
C SER A 924 28.07 38.66 -25.29
N ARG A 925 29.00 38.15 -24.47
CA ARG A 925 30.18 38.91 -24.02
C ARG A 925 31.17 39.20 -25.16
N CYS A 926 31.20 38.33 -26.17
CA CYS A 926 32.14 38.40 -27.29
C CYS A 926 31.45 38.47 -28.66
N HIS A 927 30.24 37.93 -28.79
CA HIS A 927 29.44 37.97 -30.02
C HIS A 927 28.40 39.08 -29.93
N GLY A 928 28.27 39.89 -31.00
CA GLY A 928 27.28 40.97 -31.07
C GLY A 928 25.85 40.46 -30.89
N PHE A 929 25.05 41.18 -30.10
CA PHE A 929 23.71 40.80 -29.66
C PHE A 929 22.73 41.96 -29.90
N ASP A 930 21.76 41.79 -30.79
CA ASP A 930 20.75 42.82 -31.10
C ASP A 930 19.52 42.68 -30.18
N GLY A 931 19.70 42.93 -28.88
CA GLY A 931 18.60 43.17 -27.92
C GLY A 931 18.02 41.96 -27.17
N PRO A 932 17.15 42.19 -26.17
CA PRO A 932 16.53 41.12 -25.37
C PRO A 932 15.58 40.26 -26.21
N GLY A 933 15.65 38.93 -26.04
CA GLY A 933 14.84 37.94 -26.78
C GLY A 933 15.50 37.34 -28.03
N THR A 934 16.80 37.54 -28.23
CA THR A 934 17.56 36.95 -29.36
C THR A 934 18.04 35.53 -29.04
N GLU A 935 17.90 34.62 -30.02
CA GLU A 935 18.29 33.21 -29.91
C GLU A 935 19.76 33.00 -30.36
N ILE A 936 20.34 31.82 -30.11
CA ILE A 936 21.71 31.49 -30.57
C ILE A 936 21.86 31.65 -32.09
N LYS A 937 20.81 31.37 -32.86
CA LYS A 937 20.78 31.57 -34.32
C LYS A 937 20.95 33.03 -34.74
N ASP A 938 20.73 33.99 -33.84
CA ASP A 938 20.80 35.43 -34.13
C ASP A 938 22.15 36.03 -33.72
N LEU A 939 23.09 35.21 -33.22
CA LEU A 939 24.45 35.65 -32.92
C LEU A 939 25.16 36.18 -34.18
N GLY A 940 25.93 37.25 -33.98
CA GLY A 940 26.81 37.83 -35.00
C GLY A 940 27.96 36.91 -35.43
N HIS A 941 28.92 37.47 -36.18
CA HIS A 941 30.14 36.76 -36.62
C HIS A 941 29.89 35.49 -37.45
N GLY A 942 28.84 35.49 -38.26
CA GLY A 942 28.57 34.45 -39.28
C GLY A 942 27.66 33.31 -38.81
N ILE A 943 27.27 33.24 -37.54
CA ILE A 943 26.33 32.21 -37.03
C ILE A 943 24.95 32.39 -37.68
N ASN A 944 24.41 33.61 -37.69
CA ASN A 944 23.17 33.91 -38.39
C ASN A 944 23.22 33.61 -39.91
N ALA A 945 24.35 33.90 -40.55
CA ALA A 945 24.55 33.58 -41.97
C ALA A 945 24.52 32.06 -42.20
N ASN A 946 25.20 31.27 -41.36
CA ASN A 946 25.15 29.81 -41.42
C ASN A 946 23.74 29.25 -41.23
N TYR A 947 22.97 29.80 -40.28
CA TYR A 947 21.57 29.41 -40.08
C TYR A 947 20.74 29.65 -41.35
N ASN A 948 20.81 30.87 -41.90
CA ASN A 948 20.07 31.22 -43.12
C ASN A 948 20.49 30.38 -44.33
N ASP A 949 21.78 30.13 -44.50
CA ASP A 949 22.32 29.30 -45.59
C ASP A 949 21.80 27.87 -45.52
N ILE A 950 21.77 27.27 -44.32
CA ILE A 950 21.26 25.91 -44.11
C ILE A 950 19.76 25.84 -44.39
N ILE A 951 18.97 26.81 -43.93
CA ILE A 951 17.53 26.86 -44.23
C ILE A 951 17.29 26.97 -45.74
N ALA A 952 18.01 27.85 -46.43
CA ALA A 952 17.88 28.02 -47.87
C ALA A 952 18.24 26.73 -48.64
N LEU A 953 19.30 26.03 -48.24
CA LEU A 953 19.68 24.75 -48.82
C LEU A 953 18.68 23.63 -48.50
N LYS A 954 18.13 23.58 -47.27
CA LYS A 954 17.10 22.61 -46.88
C LYS A 954 15.83 22.79 -47.72
N ASP A 955 15.37 24.02 -47.89
CA ASP A 955 14.19 24.32 -48.69
C ASP A 955 14.41 23.96 -50.16
N GLN A 956 15.55 24.33 -50.73
CA GLN A 956 15.89 23.97 -52.10
C GLN A 956 15.97 22.45 -52.28
N LEU A 957 16.64 21.74 -51.37
CA LEU A 957 16.75 20.28 -51.44
C LEU A 957 15.37 19.60 -51.33
N LEU A 958 14.48 20.08 -50.47
CA LEU A 958 13.13 19.54 -50.34
C LEU A 958 12.36 19.66 -51.66
N GLU A 959 12.48 20.78 -52.35
CA GLU A 959 11.84 20.97 -53.67
C GLU A 959 12.45 20.05 -54.74
N VAL A 960 13.77 19.85 -54.73
CA VAL A 960 14.43 18.88 -55.64
C VAL A 960 14.00 17.43 -55.33
N ILE A 961 13.85 17.08 -54.05
CA ILE A 961 13.33 15.77 -53.62
C ILE A 961 11.91 15.56 -54.16
N LYS A 962 11.01 16.53 -53.97
CA LYS A 962 9.63 16.46 -54.49
C LYS A 962 9.61 16.36 -56.02
N ALA A 963 10.42 17.17 -56.71
CA ALA A 963 10.52 17.15 -58.17
C ALA A 963 11.03 15.81 -58.72
N SER A 964 11.80 15.06 -57.91
CA SER A 964 12.25 13.71 -58.28
C SER A 964 11.15 12.63 -58.16
N GLY A 965 9.95 12.97 -57.67
CA GLY A 965 8.82 12.05 -57.49
C GLY A 965 8.69 11.45 -56.09
N VAL A 966 9.45 11.94 -55.11
CA VAL A 966 9.33 11.53 -53.69
C VAL A 966 8.28 12.40 -52.99
N ASN A 967 7.40 11.77 -52.20
CA ASN A 967 6.40 12.50 -51.42
C ASN A 967 6.93 12.84 -50.03
N ALA A 968 6.87 14.12 -49.65
CA ALA A 968 7.12 14.56 -48.27
C ALA A 968 5.85 14.44 -47.43
N LEU A 969 5.98 13.96 -46.20
CA LEU A 969 4.89 13.67 -45.26
C LEU A 969 5.06 14.50 -43.99
N ALA A 970 3.96 14.82 -43.31
CA ALA A 970 3.98 15.58 -42.05
C ALA A 970 4.55 14.78 -40.86
N GLY A 971 4.47 13.46 -40.91
CA GLY A 971 4.97 12.55 -39.88
C GLY A 971 5.78 11.40 -40.47
N TYR A 972 6.36 10.57 -39.60
CA TYR A 972 7.10 9.38 -40.00
C TYR A 972 6.27 8.53 -41.01
N PRO A 973 6.86 8.06 -42.13
CA PRO A 973 8.29 8.04 -42.43
C PRO A 973 8.87 9.34 -43.02
N TYR A 974 8.18 10.48 -42.99
CA TYR A 974 8.61 11.79 -43.54
C TYR A 974 8.80 11.84 -45.06
N PHE A 975 9.26 10.75 -45.67
CA PHE A 975 9.38 10.59 -47.11
C PHE A 975 8.85 9.22 -47.54
N SER A 976 8.12 9.20 -48.64
CA SER A 976 7.62 7.98 -49.27
C SER A 976 7.77 8.03 -50.79
N GLY A 977 7.67 6.90 -51.47
CA GLY A 977 7.87 6.83 -52.92
C GLY A 977 9.34 6.91 -53.37
N ILE A 978 10.29 6.71 -52.44
CA ILE A 978 11.71 6.59 -52.76
C ILE A 978 11.94 5.29 -53.52
N SER A 979 12.56 5.40 -54.70
CA SER A 979 12.68 4.32 -55.70
C SER A 979 14.10 4.03 -56.14
N ASN A 980 15.06 4.89 -55.79
CA ASN A 980 16.46 4.75 -56.18
C ASN A 980 17.41 5.35 -55.13
N ALA A 981 18.70 5.07 -55.33
CA ALA A 981 19.76 5.46 -54.41
C ALA A 981 19.90 6.99 -54.26
N ALA A 982 19.81 7.77 -55.34
CA ALA A 982 19.95 9.22 -55.29
C ALA A 982 18.84 9.86 -54.43
N GLN A 983 17.61 9.39 -54.60
CA GLN A 983 16.47 9.83 -53.78
C GLN A 983 16.66 9.51 -52.30
N LEU A 984 17.15 8.30 -51.97
CA LEU A 984 17.38 7.91 -50.58
C LEU A 984 18.46 8.75 -49.90
N LYS A 985 19.58 8.98 -50.59
CA LYS A 985 20.70 9.81 -50.08
C LYS A 985 20.26 11.26 -49.83
N ALA A 986 19.51 11.82 -50.77
CA ALA A 986 18.96 13.17 -50.66
C ALA A 986 17.97 13.31 -49.51
N ALA A 987 16.99 12.40 -49.40
CA ALA A 987 16.03 12.38 -48.31
C ALA A 987 16.72 12.21 -46.94
N TYR A 988 17.75 11.36 -46.88
CA TYR A 988 18.54 11.17 -45.66
C TYR A 988 19.30 12.44 -45.26
N ASN A 989 20.04 13.07 -46.17
CA ASN A 989 20.79 14.30 -45.84
C ASN A 989 19.87 15.47 -45.49
N TRP A 990 18.69 15.57 -46.11
CA TRP A 990 17.67 16.53 -45.69
C TRP A 990 17.25 16.27 -44.24
N GLN A 991 17.00 15.00 -43.90
CA GLN A 991 16.63 14.61 -42.53
C GLN A 991 17.75 14.89 -41.53
N VAL A 992 19.02 14.69 -41.90
CA VAL A 992 20.15 15.04 -41.02
C VAL A 992 20.13 16.52 -40.66
N ALA A 993 19.93 17.40 -41.64
CA ALA A 993 19.82 18.84 -41.39
C ALA A 993 18.52 19.25 -40.69
N ASP A 994 17.45 18.45 -40.82
CA ASP A 994 16.18 18.71 -40.14
C ASP A 994 16.17 18.29 -38.68
N LYS A 995 16.78 17.14 -38.39
CA LYS A 995 16.83 16.57 -37.06
C LYS A 995 18.04 17.02 -36.26
N GLU A 996 18.83 17.92 -36.81
CA GLU A 996 19.89 18.64 -36.12
C GLU A 996 19.68 20.16 -36.24
N PRO A 997 18.73 20.72 -35.47
CA PRO A 997 18.33 22.12 -35.61
C PRO A 997 19.46 23.10 -35.29
N CYS A 998 20.49 22.67 -34.55
CA CYS A 998 21.65 23.48 -34.18
C CYS A 998 22.88 23.21 -35.07
N GLY A 999 22.71 22.55 -36.22
CA GLY A 999 23.80 22.27 -37.15
C GLY A 999 24.57 23.51 -37.62
N TYR A 1000 23.93 24.68 -37.59
CA TYR A 1000 24.52 25.98 -37.92
C TYR A 1000 25.62 26.46 -36.95
N ILE A 1001 25.67 25.90 -35.74
CA ILE A 1001 26.73 26.16 -34.74
C ILE A 1001 27.55 24.90 -34.45
N HIS A 1002 26.93 23.72 -34.48
CA HIS A 1002 27.62 22.47 -34.20
C HIS A 1002 28.61 22.06 -35.29
N ASN A 1003 28.26 22.22 -36.59
CA ASN A 1003 29.19 22.02 -37.71
C ASN A 1003 28.57 22.57 -39.03
N PRO A 1004 28.54 23.89 -39.22
CA PRO A 1004 27.79 24.50 -40.32
C PRO A 1004 28.30 24.09 -41.69
N ASP A 1005 29.62 23.95 -41.85
CA ASP A 1005 30.22 23.61 -43.13
C ASP A 1005 29.90 22.17 -43.53
N TYR A 1006 29.92 21.22 -42.58
CA TYR A 1006 29.51 19.86 -42.83
C TYR A 1006 28.06 19.77 -43.31
N ILE A 1007 27.12 20.42 -42.60
CA ILE A 1007 25.70 20.41 -42.98
C ILE A 1007 25.46 21.06 -44.35
N LYS A 1008 26.08 22.21 -44.62
CA LYS A 1008 26.00 22.87 -45.94
C LYS A 1008 26.55 21.98 -47.05
N GLN A 1009 27.67 21.29 -46.83
CA GLN A 1009 28.26 20.37 -47.81
C GLN A 1009 27.35 19.17 -48.10
N LEU A 1010 26.72 18.57 -47.08
CA LEU A 1010 25.78 17.45 -47.24
C LEU A 1010 24.56 17.84 -48.09
N LEU A 1011 23.96 19.01 -47.82
CA LEU A 1011 22.80 19.51 -48.55
C LEU A 1011 23.17 19.93 -49.98
N TYR A 1012 24.28 20.64 -50.15
CA TYR A 1012 24.79 21.06 -51.45
C TYR A 1012 25.01 19.84 -52.38
N ASP A 1013 25.75 18.84 -51.90
CA ASP A 1013 26.09 17.69 -52.73
C ASP A 1013 24.86 16.81 -53.00
N ALA A 1014 23.87 16.76 -52.09
CA ALA A 1014 22.60 16.08 -52.32
C ALA A 1014 21.76 16.74 -53.42
N ILE A 1015 21.72 18.07 -53.49
CA ILE A 1015 21.04 18.80 -54.58
C ILE A 1015 21.71 18.48 -55.92
N VAL A 1016 23.04 18.50 -55.96
CA VAL A 1016 23.81 18.25 -57.19
C VAL A 1016 23.65 16.79 -57.65
N ASP A 1017 23.76 15.81 -56.75
CA ASP A 1017 23.63 14.39 -57.08
C ASP A 1017 22.22 14.05 -57.58
N LEU A 1018 21.17 14.43 -56.82
CA LEU A 1018 19.79 14.11 -57.16
C LEU A 1018 19.33 14.77 -58.47
N SER A 1019 19.83 15.99 -58.76
CA SER A 1019 19.51 16.69 -60.01
C SER A 1019 20.43 16.31 -61.18
N ALA A 1020 21.39 15.40 -60.99
CA ALA A 1020 22.47 15.13 -61.95
C ALA A 1020 23.19 16.41 -62.44
N GLY A 1021 23.33 17.40 -61.54
CA GLY A 1021 23.94 18.71 -61.81
C GLY A 1021 23.06 19.71 -62.54
N ALA A 1022 21.77 19.41 -62.78
CA ALA A 1022 20.85 20.32 -63.46
C ALA A 1022 20.40 21.50 -62.59
N VAL A 1023 20.49 21.37 -61.26
CA VAL A 1023 20.13 22.43 -60.31
C VAL A 1023 21.40 22.95 -59.62
N THR A 1024 21.66 24.25 -59.76
CA THR A 1024 22.72 24.94 -59.03
C THR A 1024 22.26 25.24 -57.61
N PRO A 1025 23.00 24.83 -56.56
CA PRO A 1025 22.66 25.17 -55.18
C PRO A 1025 22.67 26.69 -54.92
N VAL A 1026 21.77 27.16 -54.07
CA VAL A 1026 21.59 28.61 -53.75
C VAL A 1026 22.71 29.18 -52.88
N VAL A 1027 23.45 28.33 -52.17
CA VAL A 1027 24.62 28.69 -51.37
C VAL A 1027 25.86 28.03 -51.97
N ALA A 1028 26.98 28.74 -51.97
CA ALA A 1028 28.25 28.19 -52.43
C ALA A 1028 28.71 27.04 -51.51
N ARG A 1029 29.30 25.99 -52.08
CA ARG A 1029 29.87 24.89 -51.29
C ARG A 1029 31.06 25.43 -50.46
N PRO A 1030 31.02 25.31 -49.13
CA PRO A 1030 32.14 25.69 -48.25
C PRO A 1030 33.40 24.87 -48.52
#